data_AF-A0A928EPK9-F1
#
_entry.id   AF-A0A928EPK9-F1
#
_cell.length_a   1.000
_cell.length_b   1.000
_cell.length_c   1.000
_cell.angle_alpha   90.00
_cell.angle_beta   90.00
_cell.angle_gamma   90.00
#
_symmetry.space_group_name_H-M   'P 1'
#
loop_
_entity.id
_entity.type
_entity.pdbx_description
1 polymer ?
#
loop_
_entity_poly.entity_id
_entity_poly.type
_entity_poly.pdbx_seq_one_letter_code
_entity_poly.pdbx_strand_id
1 'polypeptide(L)'
;MNNSDKRKLDVISNIDDEIVDRVTVKRFTLISKILEKKPNKKRIVAWIAVAASFFLVFGGVLAVVLGNLKQVPIYTGMTVSSTLDGKTVVAQLPEFENDFERLAHEAVFLDHSEKDEKDKDDKKDKNNKNEAEETTDPLNVQGSNALYYAKPNSDVYITVHIDNPDDFEILSFTLNGNKYSSYMFEEGSDMENLILKVNIGDVEGIVSYTIDAIKYVDGTDIKDVRMEGDRVVRVGVESEKLPTAAVSAEAVSFSEVSFDVKITDELSLIELVDGKVYAKLYCEDNLVDSKEISLEGGEVKFDGLEVNTDYKYVISARYDALTGEGITEYVLSEKTFKTKAPVLFAEPSVSKTGAQISFVREMGCEDIKIDSIELWHNGAKIKDIASDATSIDGLLSNNEYTLKAYYTFENDRKEITTSFKTDAKAVPIVEITSPTKTQESVGFGISITDTDAVGSIKKIELLHGNDAPVELDIKLSHTIENLLSNNTYTVRVTYEYDLNDGVGKHEIVKTLDIKTDAKAVPTFTVKNDNITTNSIDAEYDITDVDSILSSHKVELYKGHVLILENLEKKLSFTSLNYYTDYTLKITYTFDLNDGNGMQTKVFEKKYKTAPYIKITDCNIANTSAVLEGDTLFMQINIDNPLGMKVESAVINGQTYTVTGATTTERIFIEIIYNGQFAGGDTYLKIDSLNLTLDNVAYTIEPDSEISDNVFINGKLEVVKAEYVDENFEPINWAFPLEKVYMLITLNNPTGYEIDSVNGNITDWIKIDNNRIYKEISASTGVNTFTLTSIKYHNSYIQKELSVSSVIARCYKVISDEIKYISTPDDLKNMNGGYYYELQNDIDLSGLEWIGAAFNGVFDGKVYSIKNMSFVGTIKNADAYLGLFSNGTGVIENVDLESVNIIATVTSDISSRYVYCGGLVAEVWSTLFINNCTVDENSIISVNIGSTSADVYSYAGGFVGSLGGYSFSLTITNSYNSGDISVSGNNDSSAGGLVGYGASGGSSSLTITNSYNSGDISASNHVGGLVGELFGSEGCLYITNSYNSGNISSSNSAGGLVGYCYGGSSSLTITNSYNSGNISSSNSAGGLVGYNSSSLTITNSYNSGDISVSGNNGSSAGGLVGYGASGGSSSLTITNSYNSGDISASNHVGGLVGCNYGPTLYITNSYNSGNISSSYRAGGLVGFSIDTVSCAITNSYSLVKGNKGENGKPCSVAQLDSKEFYTETLGWSEEVWDLSSLDFNNKKYPKLKF
;
A
#
# COMPACT_ATOMS: atom_id res chain seq x y z
N MET A 1 -49.84 6.80 17.60
CA MET A 1 -50.92 7.01 16.62
C MET A 1 -50.35 6.96 15.21
N ASN A 2 -50.43 5.85 14.48
CA ASN A 2 -50.49 4.45 14.93
C ASN A 2 -50.05 3.54 13.75
N ASN A 3 -49.33 2.48 14.10
CA ASN A 3 -49.25 1.13 13.53
C ASN A 3 -49.49 0.97 12.00
N SER A 4 -48.58 0.38 11.21
CA SER A 4 -47.92 -0.93 11.37
C SER A 4 -48.87 -2.14 11.36
N ASP A 5 -48.52 -3.11 10.51
CA ASP A 5 -48.60 -4.56 10.71
C ASP A 5 -49.83 -5.24 11.36
N LYS A 6 -50.45 -6.12 10.54
CA LYS A 6 -50.82 -7.52 10.85
C LYS A 6 -52.00 -7.89 11.80
N ARG A 7 -52.91 -8.67 11.16
CA ARG A 7 -53.52 -9.97 11.59
C ARG A 7 -54.86 -10.01 12.36
N LYS A 8 -55.55 -11.15 12.10
CA LYS A 8 -56.73 -11.77 12.75
C LYS A 8 -58.11 -11.18 12.40
N LEU A 9 -59.18 -11.98 12.27
CA LEU A 9 -59.39 -13.35 11.75
C LEU A 9 -60.92 -13.59 11.59
N ASP A 10 -61.32 -14.80 11.18
CA ASP A 10 -62.68 -15.39 11.26
C ASP A 10 -63.75 -14.87 10.25
N VAL A 11 -64.62 -15.70 9.63
CA VAL A 11 -64.76 -17.18 9.64
C VAL A 11 -65.59 -17.70 8.43
N ILE A 12 -65.09 -18.75 7.73
CA ILE A 12 -65.78 -19.93 7.10
C ILE A 12 -66.96 -19.65 6.09
N SER A 13 -67.12 -20.31 4.94
CA SER A 13 -66.80 -21.68 4.47
C SER A 13 -66.76 -21.80 2.93
N ASN A 14 -65.91 -22.69 2.39
CA ASN A 14 -66.12 -23.67 1.28
C ASN A 14 -66.68 -23.16 -0.10
N ILE A 15 -66.56 -23.81 -1.26
CA ILE A 15 -66.11 -25.16 -1.68
C ILE A 15 -65.61 -25.06 -3.16
N ASP A 16 -64.79 -25.93 -3.77
CA ASP A 16 -63.45 -26.50 -3.49
C ASP A 16 -62.88 -27.04 -4.85
N ASP A 17 -61.54 -27.11 -5.04
CA ASP A 17 -60.77 -28.04 -5.94
C ASP A 17 -60.97 -28.03 -7.50
N GLU A 18 -60.05 -28.48 -8.39
CA GLU A 18 -58.60 -28.85 -8.44
C GLU A 18 -58.22 -29.06 -9.97
N ILE A 19 -56.99 -29.48 -10.30
CA ILE A 19 -56.51 -30.10 -11.57
C ILE A 19 -56.29 -29.12 -12.76
N VAL A 20 -55.21 -29.07 -13.57
CA VAL A 20 -53.87 -29.70 -13.74
C VAL A 20 -53.64 -29.98 -15.25
N ASP A 21 -52.44 -29.62 -15.73
CA ASP A 21 -51.75 -30.05 -16.96
C ASP A 21 -52.14 -29.51 -18.36
N ARG A 22 -51.11 -29.48 -19.23
CA ARG A 22 -51.06 -29.28 -20.70
C ARG A 22 -51.47 -27.91 -21.28
N VAL A 23 -50.56 -27.15 -21.92
CA VAL A 23 -49.79 -27.39 -23.18
C VAL A 23 -50.60 -27.11 -24.46
N THR A 24 -49.93 -26.50 -25.44
CA THR A 24 -50.34 -26.22 -26.85
C THR A 24 -51.15 -24.92 -27.12
N VAL A 25 -50.56 -24.08 -28.00
CA VAL A 25 -51.17 -23.02 -28.84
C VAL A 25 -51.76 -21.80 -28.10
N LYS A 26 -51.04 -20.67 -28.10
CA LYS A 26 -51.04 -19.60 -29.14
C LYS A 26 -52.42 -18.98 -29.43
N ARG A 27 -52.50 -17.66 -29.19
CA ARG A 27 -53.15 -16.62 -30.02
C ARG A 27 -54.60 -16.88 -30.48
N PHE A 28 -55.48 -15.93 -30.16
CA PHE A 28 -55.59 -14.66 -30.90
C PHE A 28 -56.23 -13.62 -29.93
N THR A 29 -56.65 -12.40 -30.24
CA THR A 29 -57.46 -11.84 -31.35
C THR A 29 -57.43 -10.29 -31.11
N LEU A 30 -57.58 -9.34 -32.06
CA LEU A 30 -58.40 -9.30 -33.26
C LEU A 30 -57.78 -8.55 -34.47
N ILE A 31 -58.30 -8.66 -35.71
CA ILE A 31 -58.86 -9.82 -36.44
C ILE A 31 -59.19 -9.46 -37.91
N SER A 32 -58.92 -10.37 -38.86
CA SER A 32 -59.66 -10.54 -40.14
C SER A 32 -59.62 -9.36 -41.15
N LYS A 33 -60.18 -9.43 -42.37
CA LYS A 33 -60.94 -10.46 -43.11
C LYS A 33 -60.18 -10.82 -44.40
N ILE A 34 -60.03 -12.08 -44.79
CA ILE A 34 -61.05 -12.97 -45.38
C ILE A 34 -61.58 -12.46 -46.74
N LEU A 35 -61.19 -13.18 -47.79
CA LEU A 35 -61.91 -13.47 -49.06
C LEU A 35 -62.96 -12.46 -49.56
N GLU A 36 -62.78 -11.94 -50.79
CA GLU A 36 -63.73 -12.20 -51.90
C GLU A 36 -63.28 -11.78 -53.32
N LYS A 37 -63.90 -12.42 -54.32
CA LYS A 37 -64.21 -11.96 -55.70
C LYS A 37 -63.11 -11.65 -56.76
N LYS A 38 -62.97 -12.64 -57.66
CA LYS A 38 -62.79 -12.61 -59.15
C LYS A 38 -63.30 -11.33 -59.87
N PRO A 39 -62.83 -10.98 -61.10
CA PRO A 39 -62.47 -11.88 -62.23
C PRO A 39 -61.09 -11.58 -62.90
N ASN A 40 -60.57 -12.29 -63.93
CA ASN A 40 -61.19 -12.93 -65.12
C ASN A 40 -60.25 -13.96 -65.79
N LYS A 41 -60.81 -15.07 -66.37
CA LYS A 41 -60.34 -15.90 -67.55
C LYS A 41 -58.84 -16.34 -67.66
N LYS A 42 -58.45 -17.57 -68.07
CA LYS A 42 -59.13 -18.83 -68.48
C LYS A 42 -58.07 -19.97 -68.60
N ARG A 43 -58.39 -21.20 -68.11
CA ARG A 43 -58.07 -22.59 -68.58
C ARG A 43 -56.75 -22.83 -69.38
N ILE A 44 -55.90 -23.82 -69.08
CA ILE A 44 -55.95 -25.30 -69.38
C ILE A 44 -54.65 -25.92 -68.75
N VAL A 45 -54.49 -27.08 -68.08
CA VAL A 45 -55.22 -28.36 -67.81
C VAL A 45 -55.11 -29.42 -68.94
N ALA A 46 -54.25 -30.46 -68.90
CA ALA A 46 -54.06 -31.52 -67.87
C ALA A 46 -52.74 -32.34 -68.08
N TRP A 47 -52.30 -33.24 -67.16
CA TRP A 47 -52.26 -34.75 -67.26
C TRP A 47 -51.39 -35.35 -68.40
N ILE A 48 -50.74 -36.54 -68.32
CA ILE A 48 -50.75 -37.66 -67.35
C ILE A 48 -49.36 -38.38 -67.30
N ALA A 49 -49.23 -39.48 -66.52
CA ALA A 49 -47.98 -40.19 -66.18
C ALA A 49 -47.69 -41.51 -66.96
N VAL A 50 -46.52 -42.13 -66.63
CA VAL A 50 -46.19 -43.58 -66.65
C VAL A 50 -45.65 -44.27 -67.94
N ALA A 51 -44.72 -45.21 -67.71
CA ALA A 51 -44.26 -46.38 -68.51
C ALA A 51 -43.32 -46.25 -69.74
N ALA A 52 -42.02 -46.36 -69.46
CA ALA A 52 -41.06 -47.39 -69.94
C ALA A 52 -41.30 -48.22 -71.23
N SER A 53 -40.22 -48.37 -72.03
CA SER A 53 -39.66 -49.62 -72.63
C SER A 53 -39.28 -49.58 -74.12
N PHE A 54 -38.00 -49.89 -74.40
CA PHE A 54 -37.44 -50.66 -75.53
C PHE A 54 -38.05 -50.56 -76.95
N PHE A 55 -37.23 -50.20 -77.96
CA PHE A 55 -36.40 -51.21 -78.68
C PHE A 55 -35.28 -50.59 -79.54
N LEU A 56 -34.25 -51.40 -79.82
CA LEU A 56 -33.20 -51.16 -80.84
C LEU A 56 -33.69 -51.53 -82.25
N VAL A 57 -33.03 -51.03 -83.31
CA VAL A 57 -32.37 -51.83 -84.38
C VAL A 57 -31.87 -50.97 -85.55
N PHE A 58 -30.53 -50.98 -85.78
CA PHE A 58 -29.77 -50.71 -87.02
C PHE A 58 -29.92 -49.33 -87.74
N GLY A 59 -28.90 -48.81 -88.44
CA GLY A 59 -27.50 -49.26 -88.52
C GLY A 59 -26.81 -48.92 -89.85
N GLY A 60 -25.72 -48.15 -89.81
CA GLY A 60 -24.82 -47.87 -90.95
C GLY A 60 -24.79 -46.41 -91.43
N VAL A 61 -23.71 -45.89 -92.06
CA VAL A 61 -22.38 -46.45 -92.39
C VAL A 61 -21.34 -45.30 -92.51
N LEU A 62 -20.16 -45.43 -91.88
CA LEU A 62 -18.93 -44.60 -92.06
C LEU A 62 -19.02 -43.08 -91.71
N ALA A 63 -17.94 -42.34 -91.43
CA ALA A 63 -16.51 -42.67 -91.28
C ALA A 63 -15.83 -41.80 -90.19
N VAL A 64 -14.60 -42.19 -89.80
CA VAL A 64 -13.78 -41.57 -88.74
C VAL A 64 -13.19 -40.21 -89.12
N VAL A 65 -13.35 -39.21 -88.26
CA VAL A 65 -12.26 -38.37 -87.68
C VAL A 65 -12.61 -38.12 -86.21
N LEU A 66 -11.65 -38.27 -85.29
CA LEU A 66 -11.83 -37.86 -83.89
C LEU A 66 -11.41 -36.40 -83.69
N GLY A 67 -12.12 -35.70 -82.80
CA GLY A 67 -11.65 -34.48 -82.15
C GLY A 67 -11.90 -34.62 -80.65
N ASN A 68 -10.94 -34.23 -79.82
CA ASN A 68 -11.00 -34.46 -78.37
C ASN A 68 -12.17 -33.68 -77.75
N LEU A 69 -12.98 -34.37 -76.94
CA LEU A 69 -13.84 -33.73 -75.95
C LEU A 69 -12.93 -33.37 -74.76
N LYS A 70 -12.70 -32.07 -74.54
CA LYS A 70 -11.93 -31.62 -73.37
C LYS A 70 -12.66 -31.95 -72.06
N GLN A 71 -11.91 -32.35 -71.05
CA GLN A 71 -12.36 -32.64 -69.70
C GLN A 71 -12.36 -31.37 -68.86
N VAL A 72 -13.48 -31.03 -68.25
CA VAL A 72 -13.62 -29.81 -67.43
C VAL A 72 -12.74 -29.92 -66.17
N PRO A 73 -11.92 -28.91 -65.82
CA PRO A 73 -11.12 -28.93 -64.60
C PRO A 73 -11.98 -29.10 -63.34
N ILE A 74 -11.47 -29.85 -62.37
CA ILE A 74 -12.15 -30.20 -61.12
C ILE A 74 -11.35 -29.65 -59.95
N TYR A 75 -11.97 -28.78 -59.15
CA TYR A 75 -11.41 -28.37 -57.86
C TYR A 75 -11.52 -29.52 -56.86
N THR A 76 -10.40 -29.90 -56.25
CA THR A 76 -10.25 -31.10 -55.41
C THR A 76 -10.09 -30.80 -53.91
N GLY A 77 -9.73 -29.58 -53.52
CA GLY A 77 -9.72 -29.14 -52.12
C GLY A 77 -8.79 -27.96 -51.84
N MET A 78 -8.71 -27.53 -50.57
CA MET A 78 -7.70 -26.57 -50.10
C MET A 78 -6.85 -27.15 -48.97
N THR A 79 -5.63 -26.64 -48.83
CA THR A 79 -4.71 -26.87 -47.69
C THR A 79 -4.20 -25.53 -47.14
N VAL A 80 -3.64 -25.53 -45.91
CA VAL A 80 -3.04 -24.35 -45.26
C VAL A 80 -1.67 -24.69 -44.69
N SER A 81 -0.69 -23.79 -44.81
CA SER A 81 0.67 -23.96 -44.28
C SER A 81 1.28 -22.65 -43.76
N SER A 82 2.35 -22.77 -42.96
CA SER A 82 3.24 -21.66 -42.54
C SER A 82 4.29 -21.29 -43.59
N THR A 83 4.51 -22.12 -44.62
CA THR A 83 5.61 -21.96 -45.58
C THR A 83 5.23 -22.42 -46.99
N LEU A 84 5.83 -21.77 -47.99
CA LEU A 84 5.67 -22.06 -49.42
C LEU A 84 6.07 -23.50 -49.82
N ASP A 85 7.10 -24.04 -49.16
CA ASP A 85 7.83 -25.23 -49.61
C ASP A 85 7.12 -26.57 -49.30
N GLY A 86 5.97 -26.54 -48.63
CA GLY A 86 5.18 -27.74 -48.26
C GLY A 86 5.89 -28.71 -47.30
N LYS A 87 6.99 -28.30 -46.65
CA LYS A 87 7.82 -29.17 -45.81
C LYS A 87 7.53 -28.98 -44.33
N THR A 88 7.08 -30.06 -43.71
CA THR A 88 6.76 -30.19 -42.29
C THR A 88 7.97 -29.90 -41.39
N VAL A 89 7.78 -29.05 -40.37
CA VAL A 89 8.64 -29.04 -39.18
C VAL A 89 8.05 -30.02 -38.18
N VAL A 90 8.67 -31.20 -38.04
CA VAL A 90 8.23 -32.21 -37.07
C VAL A 90 8.77 -31.85 -35.69
N ALA A 91 7.89 -31.40 -34.80
CA ALA A 91 8.08 -31.55 -33.36
C ALA A 91 7.51 -32.91 -32.95
N GLN A 92 8.30 -33.73 -32.26
CA GLN A 92 7.78 -34.99 -31.70
C GLN A 92 6.93 -34.69 -30.46
N LEU A 93 5.76 -35.30 -30.37
CA LEU A 93 5.08 -35.49 -29.09
C LEU A 93 5.99 -36.37 -28.19
N PRO A 94 6.17 -36.04 -26.91
CA PRO A 94 6.74 -37.00 -25.96
C PRO A 94 5.71 -38.12 -25.71
N GLU A 95 6.15 -39.38 -25.84
CA GLU A 95 5.36 -40.51 -25.36
C GLU A 95 5.29 -40.47 -23.83
N PHE A 96 4.09 -40.26 -23.29
CA PHE A 96 3.81 -40.55 -21.88
C PHE A 96 3.22 -41.96 -21.78
N GLU A 97 4.08 -42.93 -21.48
CA GLU A 97 3.64 -44.18 -20.87
C GLU A 97 3.00 -43.90 -19.50
N ASN A 98 2.14 -44.80 -19.04
CA ASN A 98 1.47 -44.67 -17.74
C ASN A 98 2.49 -44.85 -16.60
N ASP A 99 2.59 -43.86 -15.72
CA ASP A 99 3.20 -44.06 -14.39
C ASP A 99 2.59 -43.09 -13.35
N PHE A 100 1.27 -43.21 -13.12
CA PHE A 100 0.56 -42.47 -12.06
C PHE A 100 0.51 -43.23 -10.73
N GLU A 101 1.47 -44.14 -10.48
CA GLU A 101 1.67 -44.81 -9.19
C GLU A 101 3.09 -44.55 -8.63
N ARG A 102 3.26 -43.46 -7.88
CA ARG A 102 4.01 -43.51 -6.61
C ARG A 102 3.88 -42.28 -5.70
N LEU A 103 3.12 -42.52 -4.61
CA LEU A 103 3.41 -42.04 -3.25
C LEU A 103 3.49 -40.53 -2.99
N ALA A 104 2.37 -39.99 -2.52
CA ALA A 104 2.41 -39.05 -1.41
C ALA A 104 2.86 -39.79 -0.12
N HIS A 105 4.13 -39.65 0.26
CA HIS A 105 4.76 -40.08 1.50
C HIS A 105 6.10 -39.29 1.57
N GLU A 106 6.49 -38.54 2.60
CA GLU A 106 5.96 -38.36 3.97
C GLU A 106 6.18 -36.92 4.45
N ALA A 107 5.44 -36.52 5.49
CA ALA A 107 5.89 -35.50 6.41
C ALA A 107 5.44 -35.86 7.84
N VAL A 108 6.39 -36.22 8.74
CA VAL A 108 6.59 -35.59 10.07
C VAL A 108 8.01 -35.91 10.61
N PHE A 109 8.52 -35.02 11.48
CA PHE A 109 9.56 -35.20 12.52
C PHE A 109 11.07 -35.10 12.18
N LEU A 110 11.72 -34.13 12.85
CA LEU A 110 13.00 -34.17 13.61
C LEU A 110 14.09 -35.16 13.13
N ASP A 111 15.37 -34.79 12.96
CA ASP A 111 16.20 -34.02 13.91
C ASP A 111 17.60 -33.67 13.33
N HIS A 112 18.35 -32.83 14.03
CA HIS A 112 19.81 -32.60 14.02
C HIS A 112 20.76 -33.14 12.91
N SER A 113 21.66 -32.22 12.50
CA SER A 113 23.13 -32.35 12.34
C SER A 113 23.80 -32.46 10.95
N GLU A 114 24.76 -31.53 10.77
CA GLU A 114 26.12 -31.68 10.22
C GLU A 114 26.43 -32.31 8.83
N LYS A 115 27.13 -31.48 8.04
CA LYS A 115 28.41 -31.74 7.32
C LYS A 115 28.47 -32.12 5.82
N ASP A 116 29.23 -31.26 5.14
CA ASP A 116 30.40 -31.54 4.29
C ASP A 116 30.27 -32.18 2.89
N GLU A 117 30.60 -31.33 1.91
CA GLU A 117 31.61 -31.54 0.86
C GLU A 117 31.38 -32.46 -0.38
N LYS A 118 31.50 -31.80 -1.55
CA LYS A 118 32.44 -32.07 -2.66
C LYS A 118 32.01 -32.82 -3.95
N ASP A 119 32.27 -32.10 -5.04
CA ASP A 119 33.08 -32.49 -6.21
C ASP A 119 32.54 -33.37 -7.37
N LYS A 120 32.51 -32.71 -8.54
CA LYS A 120 33.23 -33.04 -9.80
C LYS A 120 32.54 -33.74 -10.98
N ASP A 121 32.42 -32.94 -12.04
CA ASP A 121 33.08 -33.06 -13.36
C ASP A 121 32.82 -34.24 -14.34
N ASP A 122 32.64 -33.80 -15.60
CA ASP A 122 33.28 -34.31 -16.84
C ASP A 122 32.58 -35.27 -17.83
N LYS A 123 31.99 -34.62 -18.86
CA LYS A 123 32.35 -34.76 -20.30
C LYS A 123 32.03 -36.05 -21.09
N LYS A 124 31.22 -35.81 -22.14
CA LYS A 124 31.45 -36.13 -23.58
C LYS A 124 31.06 -37.50 -24.20
N ASP A 125 30.02 -37.42 -25.03
CA ASP A 125 30.09 -37.42 -26.52
C ASP A 125 30.30 -38.76 -27.31
N LYS A 126 29.34 -39.02 -28.22
CA LYS A 126 29.36 -39.80 -29.49
C LYS A 126 29.00 -41.30 -29.60
N ASN A 127 28.19 -41.53 -30.65
CA ASN A 127 28.04 -42.69 -31.55
C ASN A 127 26.89 -43.69 -31.29
N ASN A 128 26.29 -44.35 -32.31
CA ASN A 128 26.02 -43.97 -33.72
C ASN A 128 25.10 -45.02 -34.40
N LYS A 129 24.01 -44.58 -35.05
CA LYS A 129 23.36 -45.18 -36.25
C LYS A 129 22.62 -46.55 -36.24
N ASN A 130 21.64 -46.58 -37.14
CA ASN A 130 20.93 -47.71 -37.78
C ASN A 130 19.98 -48.53 -36.88
N GLU A 131 18.90 -49.12 -37.38
CA GLU A 131 18.39 -49.25 -38.77
C GLU A 131 16.84 -49.12 -38.80
N ALA A 132 16.20 -49.06 -39.98
CA ALA A 132 14.78 -48.68 -40.13
C ALA A 132 13.86 -49.82 -40.59
N GLU A 133 12.58 -49.76 -40.20
CA GLU A 133 11.43 -50.45 -40.82
C GLU A 133 10.22 -49.49 -40.88
N GLU A 134 9.20 -49.82 -41.67
CA GLU A 134 8.25 -48.85 -42.26
C GLU A 134 6.96 -48.60 -41.44
N THR A 135 6.60 -47.32 -41.23
CA THR A 135 5.24 -46.89 -40.84
C THR A 135 4.83 -45.60 -41.55
N THR A 136 3.52 -45.41 -41.78
CA THR A 136 2.96 -44.36 -42.67
C THR A 136 2.85 -42.96 -42.04
N ASP A 137 3.11 -41.94 -42.85
CA ASP A 137 3.15 -40.50 -42.53
C ASP A 137 1.79 -39.80 -42.78
N PRO A 138 1.23 -39.02 -41.81
CA PRO A 138 -0.05 -38.33 -41.97
C PRO A 138 0.01 -36.79 -41.72
N LEU A 139 0.84 -36.03 -42.45
CA LEU A 139 0.75 -34.55 -42.47
C LEU A 139 0.56 -33.95 -43.88
N ASN A 140 -0.57 -34.29 -44.51
CA ASN A 140 -1.14 -33.53 -45.63
C ASN A 140 -2.66 -33.37 -45.41
N VAL A 141 -3.14 -32.13 -45.31
CA VAL A 141 -4.40 -31.79 -44.62
C VAL A 141 -5.47 -31.33 -45.61
N GLN A 142 -6.10 -32.28 -46.30
CA GLN A 142 -7.31 -32.04 -47.10
C GLN A 142 -8.57 -32.33 -46.28
N GLY A 143 -9.48 -31.35 -46.17
CA GLY A 143 -10.86 -31.55 -45.69
C GLY A 143 -11.36 -30.51 -44.68
N SER A 144 -12.68 -30.37 -44.58
CA SER A 144 -13.39 -29.31 -43.85
C SER A 144 -13.21 -29.29 -42.33
N ASN A 145 -12.63 -30.34 -41.74
CA ASN A 145 -12.66 -30.61 -40.30
C ASN A 145 -11.30 -30.44 -39.59
N ALA A 146 -10.26 -30.00 -40.30
CA ALA A 146 -8.94 -29.77 -39.70
C ALA A 146 -8.68 -28.29 -39.42
N LEU A 147 -7.95 -28.02 -38.34
CA LEU A 147 -7.63 -26.68 -37.85
C LEU A 147 -6.12 -26.44 -37.92
N TYR A 148 -5.71 -25.34 -38.54
CA TYR A 148 -4.32 -24.91 -38.59
C TYR A 148 -4.05 -23.87 -37.48
N TYR A 149 -3.05 -24.07 -36.62
CA TYR A 149 -2.79 -23.16 -35.49
C TYR A 149 -1.84 -22.02 -35.87
N ALA A 150 -2.18 -20.81 -35.45
CA ALA A 150 -1.46 -19.59 -35.76
C ALA A 150 -1.51 -18.57 -34.62
N LYS A 151 -0.54 -17.66 -34.57
CA LYS A 151 -0.54 -16.52 -33.64
C LYS A 151 -1.24 -15.30 -34.29
N PRO A 152 -1.81 -14.36 -33.50
CA PRO A 152 -2.34 -13.11 -34.03
C PRO A 152 -1.38 -12.39 -34.98
N ASN A 153 -1.92 -11.78 -36.03
CA ASN A 153 -1.21 -11.04 -37.09
C ASN A 153 -0.14 -11.84 -37.87
N SER A 154 -0.12 -13.17 -37.78
CA SER A 154 0.81 -14.00 -38.56
C SER A 154 0.33 -14.24 -40.00
N ASP A 155 1.28 -14.56 -40.88
CA ASP A 155 1.06 -14.92 -42.28
C ASP A 155 0.88 -16.43 -42.44
N VAL A 156 -0.09 -16.85 -43.25
CA VAL A 156 -0.28 -18.23 -43.71
C VAL A 156 -0.45 -18.30 -45.21
N TYR A 157 -0.24 -19.49 -45.78
CA TYR A 157 -0.40 -19.76 -47.21
C TYR A 157 -1.55 -20.76 -47.40
N ILE A 158 -2.50 -20.40 -48.27
CA ILE A 158 -3.65 -21.23 -48.62
C ILE A 158 -3.44 -21.74 -50.05
N THR A 159 -3.41 -23.06 -50.24
CA THR A 159 -3.24 -23.67 -51.56
C THR A 159 -4.55 -24.26 -52.05
N VAL A 160 -4.97 -23.86 -53.26
CA VAL A 160 -6.18 -24.33 -53.95
C VAL A 160 -5.78 -25.41 -54.94
N HIS A 161 -6.27 -26.64 -54.75
CA HIS A 161 -5.93 -27.80 -55.58
C HIS A 161 -6.99 -28.06 -56.68
N ILE A 162 -6.54 -28.37 -57.89
CA ILE A 162 -7.34 -28.53 -59.11
C ILE A 162 -6.77 -29.69 -59.95
N ASP A 163 -7.58 -30.69 -60.26
CA ASP A 163 -7.31 -31.68 -61.32
C ASP A 163 -7.62 -31.03 -62.68
N ASN A 164 -6.59 -30.82 -63.51
CA ASN A 164 -6.66 -29.99 -64.72
C ASN A 164 -6.12 -30.72 -65.97
N PRO A 165 -6.71 -31.87 -66.38
CA PRO A 165 -6.09 -32.85 -67.28
C PRO A 165 -6.04 -32.46 -68.77
N ASP A 166 -6.35 -31.20 -69.11
CA ASP A 166 -6.28 -30.62 -70.46
C ASP A 166 -5.58 -29.23 -70.46
N ASP A 167 -4.76 -28.94 -69.43
CA ASP A 167 -3.93 -27.72 -69.29
C ASP A 167 -4.70 -26.39 -69.45
N PHE A 168 -5.86 -26.26 -68.81
CA PHE A 168 -6.67 -25.04 -68.91
C PHE A 168 -6.11 -23.91 -68.05
N GLU A 169 -5.92 -22.72 -68.64
CA GLU A 169 -5.47 -21.51 -67.94
C GLU A 169 -6.49 -21.08 -66.87
N ILE A 170 -6.09 -21.11 -65.60
CA ILE A 170 -6.90 -20.62 -64.48
C ILE A 170 -6.69 -19.10 -64.32
N LEU A 171 -7.76 -18.33 -64.49
CA LEU A 171 -7.72 -16.87 -64.56
C LEU A 171 -7.85 -16.21 -63.18
N SER A 172 -8.66 -16.81 -62.30
CA SER A 172 -8.93 -16.27 -60.95
C SER A 172 -9.72 -17.24 -60.09
N PHE A 173 -9.57 -17.13 -58.77
CA PHE A 173 -10.51 -17.67 -57.79
C PHE A 173 -11.16 -16.58 -56.93
N THR A 174 -12.11 -16.97 -56.09
CA THR A 174 -12.79 -16.10 -55.12
C THR A 174 -12.83 -16.81 -53.78
N LEU A 175 -12.30 -16.16 -52.75
CA LEU A 175 -12.13 -16.68 -51.39
C LEU A 175 -12.72 -15.68 -50.40
N ASN A 176 -13.67 -16.10 -49.57
CA ASN A 176 -14.46 -15.23 -48.68
C ASN A 176 -15.02 -13.98 -49.40
N GLY A 177 -15.54 -14.16 -50.63
CA GLY A 177 -16.07 -13.10 -51.48
C GLY A 177 -15.02 -12.23 -52.19
N ASN A 178 -13.74 -12.29 -51.80
CA ASN A 178 -12.66 -11.51 -52.40
C ASN A 178 -12.09 -12.25 -53.62
N LYS A 179 -11.93 -11.55 -54.75
CA LYS A 179 -11.46 -12.15 -56.01
C LYS A 179 -9.94 -11.99 -56.19
N TYR A 180 -9.24 -13.12 -56.25
CA TYR A 180 -7.80 -13.21 -56.49
C TYR A 180 -7.56 -13.68 -57.92
N SER A 181 -6.72 -12.98 -58.68
CA SER A 181 -6.42 -13.29 -60.10
C SER A 181 -5.00 -13.84 -60.24
N SER A 182 -4.68 -14.49 -61.37
CA SER A 182 -3.44 -15.28 -61.55
C SER A 182 -2.11 -14.56 -61.28
N TYR A 183 -2.06 -13.22 -61.30
CA TYR A 183 -0.88 -12.42 -60.92
C TYR A 183 -0.74 -12.16 -59.41
N MET A 184 -1.68 -12.65 -58.59
CA MET A 184 -1.74 -12.46 -57.13
C MET A 184 -1.44 -13.77 -56.37
N PHE A 185 -1.01 -14.81 -57.08
CA PHE A 185 -0.61 -16.09 -56.50
C PHE A 185 0.91 -16.11 -56.29
N GLU A 186 1.35 -16.84 -55.26
CA GLU A 186 2.75 -16.87 -54.84
C GLU A 186 3.64 -17.68 -55.80
N GLU A 187 4.94 -17.38 -55.78
CA GLU A 187 5.95 -18.05 -56.62
C GLU A 187 6.04 -19.54 -56.25
N GLY A 188 5.74 -20.42 -57.21
CA GLY A 188 5.54 -21.86 -56.98
C GLY A 188 4.13 -22.35 -57.35
N SER A 189 3.18 -21.45 -57.59
CA SER A 189 1.85 -21.80 -58.10
C SER A 189 1.89 -22.32 -59.55
N ASP A 190 1.08 -23.34 -59.86
CA ASP A 190 0.94 -23.95 -61.19
C ASP A 190 -0.55 -24.15 -61.60
N MET A 191 -0.81 -24.86 -62.69
CA MET A 191 -2.19 -25.06 -63.21
C MET A 191 -3.04 -26.04 -62.39
N GLU A 192 -2.45 -26.72 -61.40
CA GLU A 192 -3.10 -27.66 -60.48
C GLU A 192 -3.06 -27.18 -59.02
N ASN A 193 -2.14 -26.28 -58.65
CA ASN A 193 -1.91 -25.82 -57.27
C ASN A 193 -1.74 -24.29 -57.25
N LEU A 194 -2.75 -23.55 -56.77
CA LEU A 194 -2.71 -22.09 -56.71
C LEU A 194 -2.50 -21.63 -55.27
N ILE A 195 -1.33 -21.07 -54.97
CA ILE A 195 -0.92 -20.67 -53.62
C ILE A 195 -1.23 -19.18 -53.41
N LEU A 196 -1.90 -18.84 -52.32
CA LEU A 196 -2.19 -17.46 -51.93
C LEU A 196 -1.72 -17.21 -50.49
N LYS A 197 -0.89 -16.19 -50.30
CA LYS A 197 -0.54 -15.70 -48.96
C LYS A 197 -1.66 -14.84 -48.37
N VAL A 198 -1.99 -15.07 -47.11
CA VAL A 198 -3.01 -14.34 -46.35
C VAL A 198 -2.48 -14.04 -44.95
N ASN A 199 -2.58 -12.78 -44.51
CA ASN A 199 -2.35 -12.41 -43.12
C ASN A 199 -3.65 -12.57 -42.32
N ILE A 200 -3.57 -13.14 -41.12
CA ILE A 200 -4.75 -13.48 -40.30
C ILE A 200 -5.32 -12.26 -39.57
N GLY A 201 -4.49 -11.24 -39.31
CA GLY A 201 -4.86 -10.09 -38.48
C GLY A 201 -5.05 -10.44 -36.99
N ASP A 202 -5.64 -9.49 -36.26
CA ASP A 202 -5.75 -9.51 -34.79
C ASP A 202 -7.04 -10.17 -34.28
N VAL A 203 -7.66 -11.04 -35.09
CA VAL A 203 -8.95 -11.67 -34.77
C VAL A 203 -8.71 -12.98 -34.03
N GLU A 204 -8.80 -12.92 -32.70
CA GLU A 204 -8.82 -14.07 -31.79
C GLU A 204 -9.90 -15.12 -32.16
N GLY A 205 -9.64 -16.40 -31.89
CA GLY A 205 -10.59 -17.50 -32.13
C GLY A 205 -10.40 -18.20 -33.49
N ILE A 206 -11.46 -18.77 -34.06
CA ILE A 206 -11.38 -19.53 -35.32
C ILE A 206 -11.78 -18.70 -36.55
N VAL A 207 -10.81 -18.47 -37.43
CA VAL A 207 -10.99 -17.81 -38.73
C VAL A 207 -11.21 -18.88 -39.82
N SER A 208 -12.24 -18.72 -40.65
CA SER A 208 -12.58 -19.65 -41.74
C SER A 208 -12.39 -19.02 -43.12
N TYR A 209 -11.80 -19.77 -44.05
CA TYR A 209 -11.60 -19.36 -45.45
C TYR A 209 -12.35 -20.30 -46.40
N THR A 210 -13.26 -19.74 -47.20
CA THR A 210 -14.19 -20.47 -48.07
C THR A 210 -13.95 -20.14 -49.54
N ILE A 211 -13.82 -21.14 -50.42
CA ILE A 211 -13.72 -20.94 -51.87
C ILE A 211 -15.12 -20.88 -52.53
N ASP A 212 -15.43 -19.73 -53.11
CA ASP A 212 -16.74 -19.45 -53.70
C ASP A 212 -16.80 -19.92 -55.16
N ALA A 213 -15.79 -19.54 -55.95
CA ALA A 213 -15.71 -19.77 -57.39
C ALA A 213 -14.24 -19.83 -57.88
N ILE A 214 -13.98 -20.60 -58.93
CA ILE A 214 -12.71 -20.60 -59.68
C ILE A 214 -13.06 -20.54 -61.18
N LYS A 215 -12.38 -19.68 -61.94
CA LYS A 215 -12.66 -19.41 -63.37
C LYS A 215 -11.47 -19.81 -64.24
N TYR A 216 -11.75 -20.50 -65.34
CA TYR A 216 -10.75 -20.92 -66.33
C TYR A 216 -11.12 -20.48 -67.75
N VAL A 217 -10.14 -20.50 -68.68
CA VAL A 217 -10.31 -20.05 -70.07
C VAL A 217 -10.34 -21.22 -71.06
N ASP A 218 -11.42 -21.36 -71.83
CA ASP A 218 -11.54 -22.31 -72.95
C ASP A 218 -11.66 -21.57 -74.28
N GLY A 219 -10.51 -21.29 -74.91
CA GLY A 219 -10.45 -20.54 -76.17
C GLY A 219 -10.81 -19.07 -75.99
N THR A 220 -12.06 -18.71 -76.25
CA THR A 220 -12.60 -17.35 -76.01
C THR A 220 -13.55 -17.27 -74.82
N ASP A 221 -13.93 -18.41 -74.25
CA ASP A 221 -14.98 -18.50 -73.25
C ASP A 221 -14.39 -18.64 -71.84
N ILE A 222 -14.85 -17.81 -70.90
CA ILE A 222 -14.51 -17.99 -69.47
C ILE A 222 -15.56 -18.91 -68.84
N LYS A 223 -15.12 -19.98 -68.18
CA LYS A 223 -15.96 -21.04 -67.61
C LYS A 223 -15.66 -21.26 -66.13
N ASP A 224 -16.59 -21.88 -65.42
CA ASP A 224 -16.44 -22.26 -64.01
C ASP A 224 -15.78 -23.63 -63.89
N VAL A 225 -14.76 -23.73 -63.04
CA VAL A 225 -14.17 -25.01 -62.61
C VAL A 225 -15.24 -25.80 -61.85
N ARG A 226 -15.29 -27.12 -62.05
CA ARG A 226 -16.25 -27.99 -61.37
C ARG A 226 -15.81 -28.20 -59.92
N MET A 227 -16.65 -27.77 -58.98
CA MET A 227 -16.34 -27.79 -57.54
C MET A 227 -16.75 -29.13 -56.91
N GLU A 228 -15.79 -30.01 -56.62
CA GLU A 228 -16.07 -31.32 -55.99
C GLU A 228 -15.33 -31.55 -54.66
N GLY A 229 -14.23 -30.82 -54.41
CA GLY A 229 -13.51 -30.81 -53.13
C GLY A 229 -14.16 -29.99 -52.02
N ASP A 230 -13.67 -30.20 -50.79
CA ASP A 230 -14.10 -29.46 -49.60
C ASP A 230 -13.67 -27.99 -49.68
N ARG A 231 -14.66 -27.10 -49.65
CA ARG A 231 -14.50 -25.67 -49.95
C ARG A 231 -13.97 -24.80 -48.82
N VAL A 232 -13.75 -25.34 -47.63
CA VAL A 232 -13.47 -24.56 -46.41
C VAL A 232 -12.21 -25.08 -45.72
N VAL A 233 -11.33 -24.17 -45.33
CA VAL A 233 -10.22 -24.42 -44.40
C VAL A 233 -10.32 -23.47 -43.20
N ARG A 234 -9.79 -23.88 -42.05
CA ARG A 234 -9.90 -23.15 -40.78
C ARG A 234 -8.53 -22.90 -40.14
N VAL A 235 -8.40 -21.74 -39.52
CA VAL A 235 -7.23 -21.32 -38.75
C VAL A 235 -7.68 -21.00 -37.32
N GLY A 236 -7.01 -21.58 -36.33
CA GLY A 236 -7.19 -21.27 -34.91
C GLY A 236 -6.17 -20.26 -34.43
N VAL A 237 -6.63 -19.19 -33.78
CA VAL A 237 -5.83 -18.07 -33.28
C VAL A 237 -5.87 -18.04 -31.76
N GLU A 238 -4.70 -18.21 -31.15
CA GLU A 238 -4.43 -18.18 -29.70
C GLU A 238 -5.05 -16.95 -29.00
N SER A 239 -5.68 -17.15 -27.84
CA SER A 239 -6.38 -16.11 -27.06
C SER A 239 -6.38 -16.44 -25.56
N GLU A 240 -6.44 -15.40 -24.72
CA GLU A 240 -6.56 -15.51 -23.25
C GLU A 240 -8.02 -15.75 -22.78
N LYS A 241 -9.02 -15.66 -23.67
CA LYS A 241 -10.46 -15.77 -23.33
C LYS A 241 -10.92 -17.23 -23.19
N LEU A 242 -10.31 -17.95 -22.25
CA LEU A 242 -10.61 -19.37 -22.00
C LEU A 242 -11.94 -19.57 -21.24
N PRO A 243 -12.63 -20.72 -21.43
CA PRO A 243 -13.87 -21.03 -20.73
C PRO A 243 -13.72 -21.08 -19.20
N THR A 244 -14.79 -20.71 -18.47
CA THR A 244 -14.85 -20.73 -17.00
C THR A 244 -16.21 -21.19 -16.47
N ALA A 245 -16.26 -21.65 -15.21
CA ALA A 245 -17.50 -22.07 -14.54
C ALA A 245 -17.65 -21.41 -13.15
N ALA A 246 -18.82 -20.82 -12.90
CA ALA A 246 -19.21 -20.28 -11.60
C ALA A 246 -20.28 -21.19 -10.97
N VAL A 247 -20.17 -21.46 -9.67
CA VAL A 247 -21.08 -22.36 -8.94
C VAL A 247 -21.78 -21.61 -7.80
N SER A 248 -23.07 -21.90 -7.60
CA SER A 248 -23.93 -21.22 -6.62
C SER A 248 -25.05 -22.14 -6.09
N ALA A 249 -25.91 -21.65 -5.19
CA ALA A 249 -27.10 -22.35 -4.68
C ALA A 249 -26.87 -23.76 -4.07
N GLU A 250 -25.68 -24.02 -3.50
CA GLU A 250 -25.35 -25.34 -2.95
C GLU A 250 -26.24 -25.76 -1.77
N ALA A 251 -26.72 -27.00 -1.81
CA ALA A 251 -27.39 -27.69 -0.71
C ALA A 251 -26.91 -29.15 -0.60
N VAL A 252 -26.66 -29.61 0.63
CA VAL A 252 -26.17 -30.98 0.95
C VAL A 252 -27.12 -31.67 1.93
N SER A 253 -27.44 -32.94 1.68
CA SER A 253 -28.28 -33.78 2.56
C SER A 253 -27.55 -35.03 3.07
N PHE A 254 -28.27 -36.08 3.46
CA PHE A 254 -27.71 -37.36 3.88
C PHE A 254 -27.05 -38.13 2.75
N SER A 255 -27.65 -38.08 1.55
CA SER A 255 -27.26 -38.90 0.40
C SER A 255 -27.28 -38.13 -0.92
N GLU A 256 -27.30 -36.78 -0.87
CA GLU A 256 -27.29 -35.94 -2.07
C GLU A 256 -26.52 -34.61 -1.88
N VAL A 257 -26.10 -34.02 -2.99
CA VAL A 257 -25.72 -32.60 -3.10
C VAL A 257 -26.33 -32.02 -4.38
N SER A 258 -26.78 -30.77 -4.34
CA SER A 258 -27.23 -30.01 -5.52
C SER A 258 -26.64 -28.61 -5.52
N PHE A 259 -26.34 -28.06 -6.71
CA PHE A 259 -25.83 -26.70 -6.91
C PHE A 259 -26.11 -26.20 -8.35
N ASP A 260 -26.26 -24.90 -8.53
CA ASP A 260 -26.40 -24.25 -9.84
C ASP A 260 -25.02 -23.92 -10.42
N VAL A 261 -24.76 -24.35 -11.67
CA VAL A 261 -23.56 -24.00 -12.44
C VAL A 261 -23.91 -23.01 -13.55
N LYS A 262 -23.08 -21.99 -13.76
CA LYS A 262 -23.10 -21.15 -14.97
C LYS A 262 -21.74 -21.23 -15.67
N ILE A 263 -21.76 -21.49 -16.98
CA ILE A 263 -20.57 -21.51 -17.83
C ILE A 263 -20.43 -20.17 -18.57
N THR A 264 -19.19 -19.78 -18.86
CA THR A 264 -18.85 -18.66 -19.75
C THR A 264 -17.81 -19.16 -20.75
N ASP A 265 -18.13 -19.17 -22.04
CA ASP A 265 -17.27 -19.59 -23.15
C ASP A 265 -17.44 -18.59 -24.31
N GLU A 266 -16.71 -17.48 -24.26
CA GLU A 266 -16.91 -16.35 -25.19
C GLU A 266 -16.48 -16.66 -26.63
N LEU A 267 -15.58 -17.63 -26.80
CA LEU A 267 -15.05 -18.06 -28.10
C LEU A 267 -15.67 -19.38 -28.59
N SER A 268 -16.64 -19.93 -27.86
CA SER A 268 -17.34 -21.20 -28.17
C SER A 268 -16.41 -22.42 -28.30
N LEU A 269 -15.28 -22.42 -27.59
CA LEU A 269 -14.21 -23.43 -27.71
C LEU A 269 -14.68 -24.83 -27.26
N ILE A 270 -15.63 -24.91 -26.34
CA ILE A 270 -16.23 -26.19 -25.92
C ILE A 270 -17.23 -26.66 -26.97
N GLU A 271 -18.06 -25.77 -27.52
CA GLU A 271 -19.03 -26.08 -28.61
C GLU A 271 -18.32 -26.59 -29.88
N LEU A 272 -17.11 -26.08 -30.14
CA LEU A 272 -16.26 -26.48 -31.27
C LEU A 272 -15.69 -27.90 -31.18
N VAL A 273 -15.76 -28.56 -30.02
CA VAL A 273 -15.23 -29.92 -29.77
C VAL A 273 -16.35 -30.95 -29.69
N ASP A 274 -17.15 -30.91 -28.63
CA ASP A 274 -18.32 -31.79 -28.43
C ASP A 274 -19.48 -31.10 -27.70
N GLY A 275 -19.28 -29.85 -27.24
CA GLY A 275 -20.25 -29.07 -26.48
C GLY A 275 -20.48 -29.54 -25.04
N LYS A 276 -19.59 -30.38 -24.48
CA LYS A 276 -19.84 -31.05 -23.20
C LYS A 276 -19.05 -30.43 -22.06
N VAL A 277 -19.80 -30.02 -21.04
CA VAL A 277 -19.29 -29.78 -19.69
C VAL A 277 -19.74 -30.94 -18.80
N TYR A 278 -18.91 -31.35 -17.86
CA TYR A 278 -19.20 -32.39 -16.88
C TYR A 278 -19.04 -31.84 -15.47
N ALA A 279 -20.01 -32.13 -14.59
CA ALA A 279 -19.71 -32.22 -13.17
C ALA A 279 -19.25 -33.66 -12.88
N LYS A 280 -18.15 -33.81 -12.17
CA LYS A 280 -17.59 -35.08 -11.68
C LYS A 280 -17.57 -35.05 -10.17
N LEU A 281 -17.94 -36.15 -9.53
CA LEU A 281 -17.92 -36.31 -8.07
C LEU A 281 -16.91 -37.38 -7.67
N TYR A 282 -16.12 -37.11 -6.63
CA TYR A 282 -15.05 -37.95 -6.12
C TYR A 282 -15.20 -38.20 -4.62
N CYS A 283 -14.73 -39.35 -4.14
CA CYS A 283 -14.61 -39.73 -2.73
C CYS A 283 -13.26 -40.42 -2.54
N GLU A 284 -12.44 -39.94 -1.59
CA GLU A 284 -11.06 -40.44 -1.39
C GLU A 284 -10.30 -40.60 -2.72
N ASP A 285 -10.30 -39.54 -3.53
CA ASP A 285 -9.75 -39.41 -4.90
C ASP A 285 -10.31 -40.37 -5.98
N ASN A 286 -11.18 -41.31 -5.63
CA ASN A 286 -11.88 -42.18 -6.58
C ASN A 286 -13.07 -41.45 -7.20
N LEU A 287 -13.23 -41.53 -8.53
CA LEU A 287 -14.43 -41.00 -9.22
C LEU A 287 -15.66 -41.85 -8.87
N VAL A 288 -16.71 -41.20 -8.35
CA VAL A 288 -17.96 -41.80 -7.88
C VAL A 288 -19.07 -41.66 -8.93
N ASP A 289 -19.22 -40.47 -9.52
CA ASP A 289 -20.26 -40.18 -10.51
C ASP A 289 -19.82 -39.05 -11.47
N SER A 290 -20.44 -38.94 -12.64
CA SER A 290 -20.18 -37.90 -13.63
C SER A 290 -21.43 -37.59 -14.46
N LYS A 291 -21.85 -36.32 -14.45
CA LYS A 291 -23.07 -35.84 -15.09
C LYS A 291 -22.76 -34.72 -16.08
N GLU A 292 -23.25 -34.87 -17.31
CA GLU A 292 -23.11 -33.91 -18.41
C GLU A 292 -24.06 -32.71 -18.21
N ILE A 293 -23.59 -31.49 -18.51
CA ILE A 293 -24.27 -30.21 -18.30
C ILE A 293 -24.31 -29.43 -19.63
N SER A 294 -25.37 -28.64 -19.84
CA SER A 294 -25.48 -27.67 -20.93
C SER A 294 -24.39 -26.57 -20.85
N LEU A 295 -23.99 -26.05 -22.01
CA LEU A 295 -23.18 -24.83 -22.13
C LEU A 295 -23.87 -23.57 -21.58
N GLU A 296 -25.21 -23.57 -21.46
CA GLU A 296 -25.94 -22.51 -20.75
C GLU A 296 -25.79 -22.60 -19.21
N GLY A 297 -25.20 -23.69 -18.70
CA GLY A 297 -25.23 -24.06 -17.28
C GLY A 297 -26.50 -24.84 -16.89
N GLY A 298 -26.77 -24.90 -15.59
CA GLY A 298 -27.96 -25.53 -15.01
C GLY A 298 -27.77 -26.06 -13.59
N GLU A 299 -28.87 -26.54 -13.00
CA GLU A 299 -28.86 -27.27 -11.72
C GLU A 299 -28.16 -28.63 -11.90
N VAL A 300 -27.10 -28.85 -11.15
CA VAL A 300 -26.42 -30.15 -11.02
C VAL A 300 -26.88 -30.77 -9.71
N LYS A 301 -27.13 -32.09 -9.73
CA LYS A 301 -27.44 -32.86 -8.53
C LYS A 301 -26.77 -34.23 -8.57
N PHE A 302 -26.05 -34.58 -7.51
CA PHE A 302 -25.56 -35.93 -7.23
C PHE A 302 -26.37 -36.56 -6.10
N ASP A 303 -26.61 -37.86 -6.20
CA ASP A 303 -27.57 -38.60 -5.38
C ASP A 303 -27.13 -40.05 -5.16
N GLY A 304 -27.59 -40.69 -4.08
CA GLY A 304 -27.14 -42.02 -3.66
C GLY A 304 -25.80 -42.03 -2.92
N LEU A 305 -25.41 -40.90 -2.32
CA LEU A 305 -24.14 -40.75 -1.60
C LEU A 305 -24.18 -41.46 -0.24
N GLU A 306 -23.02 -41.92 0.23
CA GLU A 306 -22.88 -42.50 1.56
C GLU A 306 -22.97 -41.43 2.66
N VAL A 307 -23.58 -41.80 3.79
CA VAL A 307 -23.80 -40.90 4.92
C VAL A 307 -22.52 -40.65 5.73
N ASN A 308 -22.32 -39.41 6.19
CA ASN A 308 -21.14 -38.97 6.94
C ASN A 308 -19.79 -39.10 6.19
N THR A 309 -19.81 -39.11 4.86
CA THR A 309 -18.64 -39.33 3.99
C THR A 309 -18.18 -38.02 3.33
N ASP A 310 -16.87 -37.86 3.16
CA ASP A 310 -16.25 -36.67 2.56
C ASP A 310 -16.11 -36.83 1.03
N TYR A 311 -16.51 -35.80 0.29
CA TYR A 311 -16.59 -35.81 -1.17
C TYR A 311 -15.96 -34.53 -1.77
N LYS A 312 -15.57 -34.60 -3.05
CA LYS A 312 -15.15 -33.46 -3.88
C LYS A 312 -15.91 -33.45 -5.20
N TYR A 313 -16.50 -32.32 -5.60
CA TYR A 313 -17.00 -32.15 -6.97
C TYR A 313 -16.09 -31.25 -7.80
N VAL A 314 -16.02 -31.51 -9.10
CA VAL A 314 -15.18 -30.83 -10.09
C VAL A 314 -16.02 -30.56 -11.32
N ILE A 315 -15.99 -29.33 -11.84
CA ILE A 315 -16.55 -28.98 -13.15
C ILE A 315 -15.42 -29.01 -14.17
N SER A 316 -15.55 -29.78 -15.24
CA SER A 316 -14.55 -29.87 -16.32
C SER A 316 -15.20 -29.83 -17.70
N ALA A 317 -14.44 -29.40 -18.71
CA ALA A 317 -14.87 -29.40 -20.10
C ALA A 317 -13.71 -29.77 -21.02
N ARG A 318 -14.04 -30.28 -22.22
CA ARG A 318 -13.04 -30.52 -23.28
C ARG A 318 -13.13 -29.43 -24.32
N TYR A 319 -12.00 -28.76 -24.56
CA TYR A 319 -11.86 -27.76 -25.61
C TYR A 319 -10.43 -27.75 -26.15
N ASP A 320 -10.24 -27.13 -27.31
CA ASP A 320 -8.91 -26.78 -27.80
C ASP A 320 -8.60 -25.34 -27.37
N ALA A 321 -7.49 -25.13 -26.66
CA ALA A 321 -7.08 -23.79 -26.22
C ALA A 321 -6.45 -22.94 -27.35
N LEU A 322 -6.40 -23.47 -28.58
CA LEU A 322 -5.78 -22.87 -29.77
C LEU A 322 -4.25 -22.67 -29.64
N THR A 323 -3.63 -23.26 -28.61
CA THR A 323 -2.18 -23.28 -28.36
C THR A 323 -1.41 -24.24 -29.28
N GLY A 324 -2.11 -25.12 -29.99
CA GLY A 324 -1.53 -26.21 -30.78
C GLY A 324 -1.24 -27.49 -30.01
N GLU A 325 -1.55 -27.55 -28.70
CA GLU A 325 -1.46 -28.77 -27.88
C GLU A 325 -2.63 -29.74 -28.13
N GLY A 326 -3.74 -29.25 -28.70
CA GLY A 326 -4.91 -30.06 -29.04
C GLY A 326 -5.99 -30.09 -27.97
N ILE A 327 -7.01 -30.92 -28.22
CA ILE A 327 -8.24 -31.01 -27.41
C ILE A 327 -7.98 -31.70 -26.06
N THR A 328 -7.77 -30.87 -25.03
CA THR A 328 -7.47 -31.28 -23.65
C THR A 328 -8.71 -31.15 -22.76
N GLU A 329 -8.76 -31.87 -21.63
CA GLU A 329 -9.77 -31.64 -20.59
C GLU A 329 -9.23 -30.68 -19.53
N TYR A 330 -9.94 -29.57 -19.30
CA TYR A 330 -9.58 -28.56 -18.31
C TYR A 330 -10.59 -28.52 -17.17
N VAL A 331 -10.11 -28.24 -15.96
CA VAL A 331 -10.96 -27.98 -14.78
C VAL A 331 -11.40 -26.52 -14.79
N LEU A 332 -12.70 -26.30 -14.79
CA LEU A 332 -13.32 -24.98 -14.76
C LEU A 332 -13.67 -24.51 -13.34
N SER A 333 -13.84 -25.43 -12.39
CA SER A 333 -14.11 -25.17 -10.96
C SER A 333 -13.99 -26.46 -10.12
N GLU A 334 -13.68 -26.39 -8.82
CA GLU A 334 -13.80 -27.55 -7.90
C GLU A 334 -14.09 -27.13 -6.44
N LYS A 335 -14.68 -28.06 -5.65
CA LYS A 335 -14.98 -27.85 -4.22
C LYS A 335 -15.20 -29.16 -3.45
N THR A 336 -14.86 -29.18 -2.16
CA THR A 336 -15.13 -30.28 -1.20
C THR A 336 -16.35 -30.06 -0.31
N PHE A 337 -17.01 -31.14 0.11
CA PHE A 337 -18.13 -31.15 1.06
C PHE A 337 -18.22 -32.49 1.82
N LYS A 338 -19.07 -32.58 2.85
CA LYS A 338 -19.36 -33.82 3.60
C LYS A 338 -20.87 -34.05 3.67
N THR A 339 -21.32 -35.28 3.45
CA THR A 339 -22.73 -35.65 3.61
C THR A 339 -23.15 -35.69 5.08
N LYS A 340 -24.44 -35.51 5.35
CA LYS A 340 -24.98 -35.51 6.70
C LYS A 340 -24.97 -36.90 7.34
N ALA A 341 -24.88 -36.93 8.67
CA ALA A 341 -24.91 -38.13 9.48
C ALA A 341 -26.28 -38.30 10.16
N PRO A 342 -27.05 -39.38 9.90
CA PRO A 342 -28.34 -39.59 10.55
C PRO A 342 -28.23 -39.75 12.07
N VAL A 343 -27.17 -40.42 12.54
CA VAL A 343 -26.85 -40.62 13.97
C VAL A 343 -25.34 -40.52 14.18
N LEU A 344 -24.93 -39.82 15.24
CA LEU A 344 -23.56 -39.77 15.76
C LEU A 344 -23.55 -40.03 17.28
N PHE A 345 -22.41 -40.40 17.83
CA PHE A 345 -22.20 -40.31 19.28
C PHE A 345 -22.24 -38.84 19.71
N ALA A 346 -22.90 -38.55 20.82
CA ALA A 346 -22.57 -37.36 21.60
C ALA A 346 -21.23 -37.60 22.31
N GLU A 347 -20.50 -36.52 22.65
CA GLU A 347 -19.25 -36.62 23.40
C GLU A 347 -19.48 -37.34 24.76
N PRO A 348 -18.80 -38.46 25.04
CA PRO A 348 -19.05 -39.22 26.27
C PRO A 348 -18.66 -38.43 27.52
N SER A 349 -19.61 -38.20 28.43
CA SER A 349 -19.32 -37.52 29.69
C SER A 349 -18.69 -38.50 30.68
N VAL A 350 -17.38 -38.39 30.85
CA VAL A 350 -16.57 -39.32 31.64
C VAL A 350 -16.63 -39.04 33.14
N SER A 351 -16.14 -40.02 33.90
CA SER A 351 -15.92 -39.96 35.35
C SER A 351 -14.70 -40.83 35.70
N LYS A 352 -14.27 -40.79 36.96
CA LYS A 352 -13.11 -41.56 37.48
C LYS A 352 -13.25 -43.09 37.41
N THR A 353 -14.45 -43.62 37.16
CA THR A 353 -14.70 -45.08 37.09
C THR A 353 -15.79 -45.47 36.07
N GLY A 354 -16.08 -44.62 35.08
CA GLY A 354 -17.21 -44.83 34.17
C GLY A 354 -17.43 -43.68 33.19
N ALA A 355 -18.41 -43.82 32.29
CA ALA A 355 -18.82 -42.78 31.35
C ALA A 355 -20.33 -42.83 31.05
N GLN A 356 -20.95 -41.67 30.88
CA GLN A 356 -22.28 -41.54 30.30
C GLN A 356 -22.16 -41.48 28.77
N ILE A 357 -23.05 -42.18 28.07
CA ILE A 357 -23.06 -42.29 26.61
C ILE A 357 -24.44 -41.89 26.09
N SER A 358 -24.48 -41.18 24.96
CA SER A 358 -25.72 -40.83 24.27
C SER A 358 -25.45 -40.55 22.78
N PHE A 359 -26.51 -40.33 22.01
CA PHE A 359 -26.45 -40.23 20.56
C PHE A 359 -27.18 -38.98 20.07
N VAL A 360 -26.49 -38.17 19.28
CA VAL A 360 -27.09 -37.06 18.53
C VAL A 360 -27.74 -37.65 17.27
N ARG A 361 -28.94 -37.18 16.94
CA ARG A 361 -29.65 -37.52 15.71
C ARG A 361 -29.94 -36.24 14.94
N GLU A 362 -29.85 -36.29 13.63
CA GLU A 362 -30.30 -35.18 12.77
C GLU A 362 -31.84 -35.06 12.79
N MET A 363 -32.34 -33.89 12.42
CA MET A 363 -33.79 -33.60 12.46
C MET A 363 -34.56 -34.47 11.46
N GLY A 364 -35.58 -35.19 11.92
CA GLY A 364 -36.32 -36.19 11.14
C GLY A 364 -35.73 -37.60 11.19
N CYS A 365 -34.61 -37.81 11.87
CA CYS A 365 -33.97 -39.12 12.08
C CYS A 365 -34.19 -39.68 13.50
N GLU A 366 -35.12 -39.12 14.28
CA GLU A 366 -35.31 -39.43 15.71
C GLU A 366 -35.66 -40.90 15.99
N ASP A 367 -36.36 -41.57 15.06
CA ASP A 367 -36.77 -42.97 15.16
C ASP A 367 -35.63 -43.99 14.94
N ILE A 368 -34.44 -43.56 14.48
CA ILE A 368 -33.31 -44.48 14.24
C ILE A 368 -32.79 -45.04 15.57
N LYS A 369 -32.69 -46.37 15.64
CA LYS A 369 -32.24 -47.12 16.83
C LYS A 369 -30.81 -47.61 16.65
N ILE A 370 -30.11 -47.71 17.77
CA ILE A 370 -28.82 -48.40 17.83
C ILE A 370 -29.12 -49.90 17.97
N ASP A 371 -28.45 -50.71 17.15
CA ASP A 371 -28.62 -52.17 17.10
C ASP A 371 -27.71 -52.87 18.11
N SER A 372 -26.50 -52.34 18.33
CA SER A 372 -25.48 -52.92 19.22
C SER A 372 -24.39 -51.90 19.58
N ILE A 373 -23.85 -51.96 20.81
CA ILE A 373 -22.72 -51.14 21.29
C ILE A 373 -21.63 -52.06 21.84
N GLU A 374 -20.36 -51.81 21.52
CA GLU A 374 -19.20 -52.55 22.02
C GLU A 374 -18.23 -51.64 22.79
N LEU A 375 -17.66 -52.15 23.89
CA LEU A 375 -16.58 -51.51 24.65
C LEU A 375 -15.24 -52.21 24.41
N TRP A 376 -14.22 -51.41 24.08
CA TRP A 376 -12.86 -51.83 23.82
C TRP A 376 -11.87 -51.08 24.72
N HIS A 377 -10.75 -51.72 25.06
CA HIS A 377 -9.63 -51.15 25.83
C HIS A 377 -8.34 -51.84 25.39
N ASN A 378 -7.25 -51.08 25.21
CA ASN A 378 -5.94 -51.59 24.74
C ASN A 378 -6.04 -52.52 23.51
N GLY A 379 -6.91 -52.17 22.55
CA GLY A 379 -7.11 -52.94 21.31
C GLY A 379 -7.92 -54.24 21.44
N ALA A 380 -8.43 -54.58 22.64
CA ALA A 380 -9.26 -55.76 22.88
C ALA A 380 -10.70 -55.40 23.25
N LYS A 381 -11.67 -56.17 22.74
CA LYS A 381 -13.09 -56.05 23.14
C LYS A 381 -13.24 -56.54 24.58
N ILE A 382 -13.64 -55.65 25.48
CA ILE A 382 -13.83 -55.94 26.90
C ILE A 382 -15.24 -56.46 27.16
N LYS A 383 -16.25 -55.86 26.51
CA LYS A 383 -17.66 -56.19 26.77
C LYS A 383 -18.58 -55.73 25.65
N ASP A 384 -19.65 -56.47 25.42
CA ASP A 384 -20.86 -55.96 24.78
C ASP A 384 -21.67 -55.09 25.76
N ILE A 385 -22.19 -53.97 25.26
CA ILE A 385 -23.06 -53.03 25.97
C ILE A 385 -24.48 -53.14 25.36
N ALA A 386 -25.51 -53.03 26.21
CA ALA A 386 -26.89 -53.02 25.74
C ALA A 386 -27.13 -51.77 24.85
N SER A 387 -27.84 -51.91 23.73
CA SER A 387 -27.94 -50.82 22.75
C SER A 387 -28.79 -49.62 23.20
N ASP A 388 -29.48 -49.74 24.34
CA ASP A 388 -30.21 -48.70 25.06
C ASP A 388 -29.45 -48.13 26.27
N ALA A 389 -28.23 -48.58 26.54
CA ALA A 389 -27.45 -48.15 27.69
C ALA A 389 -27.07 -46.66 27.59
N THR A 390 -27.25 -45.94 28.70
CA THR A 390 -26.84 -44.53 28.86
C THR A 390 -25.59 -44.37 29.71
N SER A 391 -25.11 -45.42 30.39
CA SER A 391 -23.89 -45.39 31.20
C SER A 391 -23.08 -46.68 31.14
N ILE A 392 -21.81 -46.55 31.52
CA ILE A 392 -20.81 -47.60 31.64
C ILE A 392 -20.09 -47.37 32.97
N ASP A 393 -20.11 -48.34 33.87
CA ASP A 393 -19.59 -48.19 35.24
C ASP A 393 -18.63 -49.33 35.60
N GLY A 394 -17.69 -49.08 36.52
CA GLY A 394 -16.70 -50.05 36.98
C GLY A 394 -15.38 -50.08 36.18
N LEU A 395 -15.07 -48.99 35.48
CA LEU A 395 -13.81 -48.81 34.74
C LEU A 395 -12.64 -48.46 35.69
N LEU A 396 -11.40 -48.72 35.25
CA LEU A 396 -10.20 -48.25 35.95
C LEU A 396 -10.03 -46.75 35.74
N SER A 397 -9.50 -46.03 36.73
CA SER A 397 -9.26 -44.58 36.59
C SER A 397 -8.08 -44.29 35.66
N ASN A 398 -8.03 -43.11 35.03
CA ASN A 398 -6.97 -42.67 34.09
C ASN A 398 -6.73 -43.58 32.85
N ASN A 399 -7.68 -44.46 32.49
CA ASN A 399 -7.55 -45.41 31.39
C ASN A 399 -8.40 -45.03 30.16
N GLU A 400 -7.93 -45.41 28.96
CA GLU A 400 -8.54 -45.09 27.66
C GLU A 400 -9.41 -46.24 27.12
N TYR A 401 -10.57 -45.89 26.56
CA TYR A 401 -11.58 -46.81 26.09
C TYR A 401 -12.16 -46.35 24.75
N THR A 402 -12.56 -47.31 23.91
CA THR A 402 -13.21 -47.06 22.61
C THR A 402 -14.59 -47.69 22.57
N LEU A 403 -15.55 -46.97 22.00
CA LEU A 403 -16.91 -47.42 21.75
C LEU A 403 -17.16 -47.54 20.26
N LYS A 404 -17.72 -48.68 19.85
CA LYS A 404 -18.31 -48.88 18.53
C LYS A 404 -19.81 -49.03 18.68
N ALA A 405 -20.60 -48.27 17.94
CA ALA A 405 -22.04 -48.44 17.86
C ALA A 405 -22.46 -48.65 16.40
N TYR A 406 -23.49 -49.45 16.23
CA TYR A 406 -24.03 -49.81 14.92
C TYR A 406 -25.50 -49.48 14.86
N TYR A 407 -25.95 -48.96 13.71
CA TYR A 407 -27.36 -48.67 13.46
C TYR A 407 -27.71 -49.02 12.01
N THR A 408 -29.01 -49.15 11.74
CA THR A 408 -29.54 -49.42 10.40
C THR A 408 -30.21 -48.16 9.83
N PHE A 409 -29.80 -47.73 8.64
CA PHE A 409 -30.37 -46.60 7.90
C PHE A 409 -30.57 -46.99 6.43
N GLU A 410 -31.74 -46.69 5.87
CA GLU A 410 -32.15 -47.06 4.49
C GLU A 410 -31.92 -48.54 4.10
N ASN A 411 -31.98 -49.43 5.11
CA ASN A 411 -31.73 -50.88 5.11
C ASN A 411 -30.25 -51.33 5.21
N ASP A 412 -29.30 -50.41 5.18
CA ASP A 412 -27.87 -50.70 5.40
C ASP A 412 -27.46 -50.55 6.88
N ARG A 413 -26.55 -51.41 7.34
CA ARG A 413 -25.94 -51.31 8.68
C ARG A 413 -24.68 -50.44 8.61
N LYS A 414 -24.72 -49.25 9.22
CA LYS A 414 -23.59 -48.31 9.30
C LYS A 414 -22.91 -48.41 10.68
N GLU A 415 -21.62 -48.08 10.75
CA GLU A 415 -20.83 -48.03 11.99
C GLU A 415 -20.51 -46.58 12.37
N ILE A 416 -20.56 -46.27 13.67
CA ILE A 416 -19.96 -45.06 14.25
C ILE A 416 -19.04 -45.46 15.42
N THR A 417 -17.92 -44.76 15.57
CA THR A 417 -16.92 -45.00 16.61
C THR A 417 -16.64 -43.72 17.40
N THR A 418 -16.39 -43.82 18.70
CA THR A 418 -15.83 -42.74 19.53
C THR A 418 -14.88 -43.31 20.58
N SER A 419 -13.97 -42.50 21.13
CA SER A 419 -13.04 -42.89 22.19
C SER A 419 -13.08 -41.88 23.34
N PHE A 420 -12.90 -42.37 24.56
CA PHE A 420 -12.92 -41.55 25.77
C PHE A 420 -11.88 -42.03 26.79
N LYS A 421 -11.52 -41.17 27.75
CA LYS A 421 -10.61 -41.51 28.85
C LYS A 421 -11.30 -41.23 30.18
N THR A 422 -11.31 -42.21 31.09
CA THR A 422 -11.79 -41.99 32.46
C THR A 422 -10.88 -41.00 33.19
N ASP A 423 -11.44 -40.14 34.03
CA ASP A 423 -10.66 -39.25 34.88
C ASP A 423 -9.68 -40.02 35.79
N ALA A 424 -8.60 -39.37 36.21
CA ALA A 424 -7.71 -39.90 37.25
C ALA A 424 -8.28 -39.65 38.66
N LYS A 425 -8.02 -40.55 39.61
CA LYS A 425 -8.12 -40.21 41.04
C LYS A 425 -6.98 -39.26 41.45
N ALA A 426 -7.27 -38.36 42.38
CA ALA A 426 -6.30 -37.41 42.90
C ALA A 426 -5.39 -38.06 43.95
N VAL A 427 -4.09 -37.74 43.89
CA VAL A 427 -3.16 -37.99 44.99
C VAL A 427 -3.57 -37.12 46.19
N PRO A 428 -3.77 -37.69 47.39
CA PRO A 428 -4.10 -36.91 48.58
C PRO A 428 -3.03 -35.88 48.92
N ILE A 429 -3.47 -34.64 49.15
CA ILE A 429 -2.57 -33.58 49.60
C ILE A 429 -2.63 -33.52 51.13
N VAL A 430 -1.48 -33.72 51.77
CA VAL A 430 -1.29 -33.63 53.22
C VAL A 430 -0.43 -32.41 53.52
N GLU A 431 -0.92 -31.52 54.38
CA GLU A 431 -0.24 -30.29 54.75
C GLU A 431 -0.34 -30.04 56.25
N ILE A 432 0.77 -29.59 56.85
CA ILE A 432 0.76 -29.00 58.19
C ILE A 432 0.38 -27.54 57.97
N THR A 433 -0.89 -27.23 58.19
CA THR A 433 -1.50 -25.93 57.88
C THR A 433 -1.59 -25.04 59.12
N SER A 434 -2.05 -23.80 58.94
CA SER A 434 -2.27 -22.83 60.03
C SER A 434 -1.17 -22.81 61.11
N PRO A 435 0.13 -22.70 60.76
CA PRO A 435 1.22 -22.65 61.74
C PRO A 435 1.18 -21.30 62.48
N THR A 436 0.28 -21.21 63.45
CA THR A 436 0.22 -20.11 64.40
C THR A 436 1.44 -20.16 65.29
N LYS A 437 1.98 -18.99 65.61
CA LYS A 437 3.03 -18.82 66.59
C LYS A 437 2.78 -17.54 67.35
N THR A 438 3.28 -17.52 68.57
CA THR A 438 3.52 -16.29 69.30
C THR A 438 4.99 -16.27 69.69
N GLN A 439 5.39 -15.33 70.54
CA GLN A 439 6.70 -15.35 71.17
C GLN A 439 6.86 -16.52 72.15
N GLU A 440 5.77 -17.13 72.62
CA GLU A 440 5.81 -18.13 73.71
C GLU A 440 4.91 -19.35 73.41
N SER A 441 4.50 -19.56 72.16
CA SER A 441 3.71 -20.72 71.72
C SER A 441 3.88 -21.05 70.24
N VAL A 442 3.61 -22.32 69.88
CA VAL A 442 3.36 -22.75 68.50
C VAL A 442 2.08 -23.58 68.43
N GLY A 443 1.32 -23.43 67.37
CA GLY A 443 0.14 -24.24 67.06
C GLY A 443 0.06 -24.50 65.57
N PHE A 444 -0.62 -25.56 65.18
CA PHE A 444 -0.73 -25.96 63.77
C PHE A 444 -2.01 -26.74 63.52
N GLY A 445 -2.58 -26.55 62.35
CA GLY A 445 -3.56 -27.44 61.76
C GLY A 445 -2.89 -28.58 60.99
N ILE A 446 -3.67 -29.59 60.62
CA ILE A 446 -3.33 -30.52 59.55
C ILE A 446 -4.50 -30.52 58.57
N SER A 447 -4.23 -30.11 57.32
CA SER A 447 -5.18 -30.26 56.23
C SER A 447 -4.91 -31.58 55.50
N ILE A 448 -6.01 -32.23 55.11
CA ILE A 448 -5.99 -33.40 54.23
C ILE A 448 -7.00 -33.12 53.12
N THR A 449 -6.51 -32.92 51.91
CA THR A 449 -7.35 -32.85 50.72
C THR A 449 -7.26 -34.19 50.01
N ASP A 450 -8.08 -35.13 50.48
CA ASP A 450 -8.33 -36.43 49.84
C ASP A 450 -9.74 -36.39 49.24
N THR A 451 -9.84 -35.97 47.98
CA THR A 451 -11.11 -35.75 47.29
C THR A 451 -11.76 -37.04 46.78
N ASP A 452 -11.04 -38.16 46.80
CA ASP A 452 -11.51 -39.48 46.35
C ASP A 452 -11.57 -40.54 47.47
N ALA A 453 -11.32 -40.12 48.71
CA ALA A 453 -11.32 -40.96 49.92
C ALA A 453 -10.41 -42.20 49.81
N VAL A 454 -9.20 -42.01 49.30
CA VAL A 454 -8.22 -43.07 49.02
C VAL A 454 -7.24 -43.36 50.17
N GLY A 455 -7.19 -42.56 51.25
CA GLY A 455 -6.15 -42.70 52.30
C GLY A 455 -6.49 -42.27 53.75
N SER A 456 -5.49 -42.29 54.64
CA SER A 456 -5.62 -41.88 56.06
C SER A 456 -4.29 -41.54 56.79
N ILE A 457 -4.34 -40.78 57.91
CA ILE A 457 -3.16 -40.43 58.75
C ILE A 457 -2.63 -41.64 59.52
N LYS A 458 -1.30 -41.71 59.63
CA LYS A 458 -0.53 -42.74 60.34
C LYS A 458 0.01 -42.29 61.72
N LYS A 459 0.58 -41.07 61.85
CA LYS A 459 1.04 -40.47 63.14
C LYS A 459 1.41 -38.97 63.05
N ILE A 460 1.65 -38.31 64.20
CA ILE A 460 2.05 -36.89 64.36
C ILE A 460 3.09 -36.72 65.50
N GLU A 461 4.13 -35.89 65.33
CA GLU A 461 5.21 -35.65 66.32
C GLU A 461 5.69 -34.18 66.36
N LEU A 462 6.33 -33.76 67.46
CA LEU A 462 6.99 -32.46 67.69
C LEU A 462 8.44 -32.65 68.19
N LEU A 463 9.38 -31.79 67.79
CA LEU A 463 10.80 -31.83 68.15
C LEU A 463 11.36 -30.42 68.47
N HIS A 464 12.41 -30.33 69.29
CA HIS A 464 13.13 -29.08 69.58
C HIS A 464 14.63 -29.36 69.79
N GLY A 465 15.52 -28.76 69.00
CA GLY A 465 16.97 -28.89 69.17
C GLY A 465 17.46 -30.35 69.27
N ASN A 466 18.01 -30.72 70.43
CA ASN A 466 18.44 -32.09 70.76
C ASN A 466 17.50 -32.80 71.77
N ASP A 467 16.34 -32.20 72.07
CA ASP A 467 15.36 -32.76 73.00
C ASP A 467 14.66 -33.98 72.37
N ALA A 468 14.15 -34.89 73.22
CA ALA A 468 13.48 -36.09 72.74
C ALA A 468 12.16 -35.75 72.02
N PRO A 469 11.85 -36.37 70.86
CA PRO A 469 10.59 -36.13 70.17
C PRO A 469 9.36 -36.42 71.03
N VAL A 470 8.37 -35.54 70.96
CA VAL A 470 7.08 -35.65 71.64
C VAL A 470 6.04 -36.10 70.61
N GLU A 471 5.50 -37.31 70.77
CA GLU A 471 4.39 -37.80 69.94
C GLU A 471 3.07 -37.13 70.35
N LEU A 472 2.19 -36.87 69.39
CA LEU A 472 0.94 -36.11 69.57
C LEU A 472 -0.28 -36.93 69.12
N ASP A 473 -1.43 -36.65 69.74
CA ASP A 473 -2.72 -37.27 69.38
C ASP A 473 -3.03 -37.07 67.88
N ILE A 474 -3.64 -38.05 67.22
CA ILE A 474 -4.10 -37.92 65.83
C ILE A 474 -5.32 -36.99 65.76
N LYS A 475 -5.04 -35.69 65.70
CA LYS A 475 -5.98 -34.56 65.62
C LYS A 475 -5.53 -33.59 64.53
N LEU A 476 -6.50 -32.97 63.85
CA LEU A 476 -6.26 -32.00 62.78
C LEU A 476 -5.92 -30.59 63.28
N SER A 477 -5.70 -30.38 64.59
CA SER A 477 -5.27 -29.10 65.16
C SER A 477 -4.60 -29.28 66.53
N HIS A 478 -3.55 -28.51 66.78
CA HIS A 478 -2.76 -28.50 68.01
C HIS A 478 -2.34 -27.07 68.42
N THR A 479 -2.05 -26.86 69.71
CA THR A 479 -1.46 -25.64 70.26
C THR A 479 -0.61 -26.01 71.48
N ILE A 480 0.60 -25.46 71.57
CA ILE A 480 1.66 -25.78 72.53
C ILE A 480 2.21 -24.45 73.07
N GLU A 481 2.17 -24.24 74.38
CA GLU A 481 2.44 -22.95 75.04
C GLU A 481 3.62 -23.04 76.02
N ASN A 482 4.10 -21.87 76.50
CA ASN A 482 5.23 -21.69 77.43
C ASN A 482 6.59 -22.02 76.81
N LEU A 483 6.76 -21.65 75.54
CA LEU A 483 7.99 -21.83 74.77
C LEU A 483 8.90 -20.60 74.90
N LEU A 484 10.21 -20.76 74.67
CA LEU A 484 11.14 -19.63 74.58
C LEU A 484 10.89 -18.83 73.30
N SER A 485 11.05 -17.50 73.34
CA SER A 485 10.98 -16.66 72.14
C SER A 485 12.19 -16.90 71.22
N ASN A 486 12.03 -16.63 69.92
CA ASN A 486 13.10 -16.77 68.93
C ASN A 486 13.72 -18.19 68.79
N ASN A 487 12.99 -19.27 69.09
CA ASN A 487 13.47 -20.67 69.10
C ASN A 487 12.65 -21.59 68.16
N THR A 488 13.26 -22.63 67.58
CA THR A 488 12.70 -23.41 66.45
C THR A 488 12.23 -24.82 66.83
N TYR A 489 10.97 -25.14 66.54
CA TYR A 489 10.32 -26.43 66.85
C TYR A 489 9.84 -27.11 65.56
N THR A 490 10.17 -28.39 65.36
CA THR A 490 9.78 -29.16 64.15
C THR A 490 8.53 -29.99 64.40
N VAL A 491 7.49 -29.85 63.58
CA VAL A 491 6.32 -30.73 63.51
C VAL A 491 6.55 -31.82 62.43
N ARG A 492 6.04 -33.05 62.62
CA ARG A 492 6.10 -34.15 61.63
C ARG A 492 4.76 -34.90 61.55
N VAL A 493 4.36 -35.32 60.34
CA VAL A 493 3.10 -36.02 60.01
C VAL A 493 3.35 -37.14 58.98
N THR A 494 2.55 -38.22 59.00
CA THR A 494 2.63 -39.34 58.02
C THR A 494 1.23 -39.84 57.60
N TYR A 495 1.05 -40.32 56.36
CA TYR A 495 -0.23 -40.67 55.73
C TYR A 495 -0.06 -41.79 54.65
N GLU A 496 -1.10 -42.55 54.31
CA GLU A 496 -1.07 -43.72 53.38
C GLU A 496 -2.31 -43.76 52.44
N TYR A 497 -2.19 -44.10 51.14
CA TYR A 497 -3.29 -44.09 50.14
C TYR A 497 -3.16 -45.07 48.93
N ASP A 498 -4.22 -45.27 48.11
CA ASP A 498 -4.24 -46.10 46.85
C ASP A 498 -5.18 -45.53 45.76
N LEU A 499 -4.72 -45.35 44.52
CA LEU A 499 -5.46 -44.64 43.46
C LEU A 499 -6.45 -45.47 42.62
N ASN A 500 -6.45 -46.81 42.66
CA ASN A 500 -7.27 -47.63 41.74
C ASN A 500 -7.08 -47.23 40.24
N ASP A 501 -5.83 -47.02 39.86
CA ASP A 501 -5.30 -46.91 38.50
C ASP A 501 -4.71 -48.25 38.00
N GLY A 502 -4.33 -49.12 38.94
CA GLY A 502 -3.68 -50.41 38.73
C GLY A 502 -2.33 -50.58 39.47
N VAL A 503 -1.84 -49.53 40.16
CA VAL A 503 -0.46 -49.48 40.70
C VAL A 503 -0.37 -49.85 42.19
N GLY A 504 -1.34 -49.40 43.02
CA GLY A 504 -1.48 -49.83 44.43
C GLY A 504 -1.17 -48.75 45.48
N LYS A 505 -0.59 -49.16 46.61
CA LYS A 505 -0.45 -48.35 47.84
C LYS A 505 0.83 -47.51 47.94
N HIS A 506 0.69 -46.30 48.49
CA HIS A 506 1.75 -45.30 48.68
C HIS A 506 1.69 -44.60 50.05
N GLU A 507 2.78 -43.96 50.48
CA GLU A 507 2.87 -43.15 51.71
C GLU A 507 3.29 -41.69 51.43
N ILE A 508 2.94 -40.78 52.34
CA ILE A 508 3.35 -39.37 52.36
C ILE A 508 3.88 -39.02 53.75
N VAL A 509 5.04 -38.38 53.84
CA VAL A 509 5.60 -37.80 55.06
C VAL A 509 5.76 -36.29 54.88
N LYS A 510 5.41 -35.51 55.92
CA LYS A 510 5.55 -34.04 55.94
C LYS A 510 6.21 -33.59 57.23
N THR A 511 6.99 -32.52 57.15
CA THR A 511 7.60 -31.83 58.30
C THR A 511 7.49 -30.32 58.14
N LEU A 512 7.39 -29.59 59.24
CA LEU A 512 7.35 -28.12 59.25
C LEU A 512 8.09 -27.58 60.48
N ASP A 513 9.10 -26.73 60.25
CA ASP A 513 9.75 -25.97 61.31
C ASP A 513 8.94 -24.71 61.62
N ILE A 514 8.45 -24.61 62.85
CA ILE A 514 7.76 -23.44 63.39
C ILE A 514 8.68 -22.79 64.42
N LYS A 515 9.22 -21.62 64.08
CA LYS A 515 10.05 -20.81 64.98
C LYS A 515 9.19 -19.79 65.71
N THR A 516 9.17 -19.84 67.05
CA THR A 516 8.52 -18.82 67.89
C THR A 516 9.05 -17.44 67.53
N ASP A 517 8.18 -16.44 67.59
CA ASP A 517 8.59 -15.08 67.27
C ASP A 517 9.59 -14.56 68.30
N ALA A 518 10.49 -13.68 67.87
CA ALA A 518 11.33 -12.92 68.79
C ALA A 518 10.49 -11.78 69.39
N LYS A 519 10.77 -11.40 70.65
CA LYS A 519 10.32 -10.09 71.13
C LYS A 519 11.11 -9.01 70.41
N ALA A 520 10.43 -7.96 69.99
CA ALA A 520 11.00 -6.85 69.25
C ALA A 520 11.66 -5.87 70.22
N VAL A 521 12.95 -5.58 69.99
CA VAL A 521 13.62 -4.45 70.64
C VAL A 521 12.77 -3.18 70.46
N PRO A 522 12.39 -2.45 71.53
CA PRO A 522 11.69 -1.19 71.41
C PRO A 522 12.45 -0.22 70.52
N THR A 523 11.79 0.33 69.50
CA THR A 523 12.42 1.24 68.55
C THR A 523 11.91 2.66 68.71
N PHE A 524 12.83 3.61 68.51
CA PHE A 524 12.50 5.03 68.42
C PHE A 524 12.60 5.42 66.94
N THR A 525 11.49 5.85 66.37
CA THR A 525 11.46 6.40 65.01
C THR A 525 11.13 7.87 65.11
N VAL A 526 12.09 8.72 64.74
CA VAL A 526 11.85 10.16 64.63
C VAL A 526 11.40 10.46 63.20
N LYS A 527 10.22 11.06 63.11
CA LYS A 527 9.43 11.37 61.90
C LYS A 527 9.17 12.87 61.84
N ASN A 528 8.50 13.30 60.77
CA ASN A 528 8.08 14.70 60.57
C ASN A 528 9.28 15.67 60.66
N ASP A 529 10.43 15.26 60.15
CA ASP A 529 11.71 15.98 60.16
C ASP A 529 11.68 17.19 59.22
N ASN A 530 10.93 18.23 59.59
CA ASN A 530 10.96 19.50 58.86
C ASN A 530 12.22 20.27 59.28
N ILE A 531 13.33 19.94 58.63
CA ILE A 531 14.63 20.58 58.80
C ILE A 531 14.65 21.82 57.90
N THR A 532 14.39 22.97 58.49
CA THR A 532 14.52 24.25 57.79
C THR A 532 15.94 24.80 57.95
N THR A 533 16.16 26.03 57.47
CA THR A 533 17.43 26.74 57.65
C THR A 533 17.67 27.17 59.10
N ASN A 534 16.64 27.30 59.94
CA ASN A 534 16.77 27.74 61.33
C ASN A 534 15.89 26.98 62.33
N SER A 535 15.20 25.92 61.90
CA SER A 535 14.50 24.99 62.78
C SER A 535 14.80 23.53 62.45
N ILE A 536 14.68 22.68 63.47
CA ILE A 536 14.39 21.26 63.31
C ILE A 536 13.08 21.04 64.03
N ASP A 537 12.01 20.84 63.27
CA ASP A 537 10.78 20.30 63.81
C ASP A 537 10.78 18.78 63.59
N ALA A 538 10.44 18.01 64.62
CA ALA A 538 10.49 16.56 64.63
C ALA A 538 9.50 15.98 65.64
N GLU A 539 9.01 14.76 65.40
CA GLU A 539 8.15 14.02 66.32
C GLU A 539 8.67 12.59 66.46
N TYR A 540 8.85 12.11 67.69
CA TYR A 540 9.32 10.75 67.92
C TYR A 540 8.18 9.81 68.30
N ASP A 541 8.04 8.73 67.54
CA ASP A 541 7.21 7.59 67.91
C ASP A 541 8.08 6.55 68.63
N ILE A 542 7.55 6.05 69.73
CA ILE A 542 8.05 4.87 70.43
C ILE A 542 7.26 3.68 69.89
N THR A 543 7.94 2.71 69.30
CA THR A 543 7.34 1.45 68.85
C THR A 543 7.88 0.34 69.72
N ASP A 544 7.21 0.12 70.85
CA ASP A 544 7.36 -1.02 71.74
C ASP A 544 6.11 -1.89 71.60
N VAL A 545 6.15 -2.86 70.67
CA VAL A 545 4.99 -3.70 70.35
C VAL A 545 4.70 -4.75 71.44
N ASP A 546 5.69 -5.06 72.29
CA ASP A 546 5.61 -6.14 73.27
C ASP A 546 5.49 -5.63 74.72
N SER A 547 5.42 -4.32 74.92
CA SER A 547 5.36 -3.66 76.24
C SER A 547 6.55 -3.99 77.16
N ILE A 548 7.75 -4.14 76.57
CA ILE A 548 8.99 -4.49 77.28
C ILE A 548 9.91 -3.29 77.57
N LEU A 549 9.58 -2.09 77.08
CA LEU A 549 10.32 -0.86 77.34
C LEU A 549 10.20 -0.44 78.80
N SER A 550 11.32 -0.42 79.52
CA SER A 550 11.37 -0.09 80.95
C SER A 550 11.55 1.41 81.23
N SER A 551 12.26 2.17 80.37
CA SER A 551 12.43 3.64 80.50
C SER A 551 13.11 4.26 79.28
N HIS A 552 12.99 5.59 79.09
CA HIS A 552 13.81 6.37 78.16
C HIS A 552 14.08 7.85 78.59
N LYS A 553 15.11 8.49 78.00
CA LYS A 553 15.41 9.95 78.08
C LYS A 553 15.69 10.53 76.69
N VAL A 554 15.30 11.78 76.40
CA VAL A 554 15.53 12.52 75.14
C VAL A 554 16.31 13.83 75.36
N GLU A 555 17.34 14.10 74.54
CA GLU A 555 18.29 15.22 74.66
C GLU A 555 18.73 15.73 73.27
N LEU A 556 18.91 17.06 73.07
CA LEU A 556 19.49 17.64 71.85
C LEU A 556 20.84 18.31 72.15
N TYR A 557 21.88 17.95 71.38
CA TYR A 557 23.23 18.49 71.48
C TYR A 557 23.65 19.28 70.22
N LYS A 558 24.56 20.24 70.39
CA LYS A 558 25.37 20.86 69.33
C LYS A 558 26.84 20.53 69.61
N GLY A 559 27.44 19.63 68.83
CA GLY A 559 28.70 18.97 69.21
C GLY A 559 28.53 18.23 70.54
N HIS A 560 29.33 18.58 71.56
CA HIS A 560 29.21 18.03 72.92
C HIS A 560 28.38 18.90 73.88
N VAL A 561 27.89 20.06 73.45
CA VAL A 561 27.12 20.98 74.31
C VAL A 561 25.65 20.58 74.25
N LEU A 562 25.06 20.27 75.40
CA LEU A 562 23.62 20.06 75.57
C LEU A 562 22.89 21.39 75.34
N ILE A 563 21.87 21.41 74.47
CA ILE A 563 21.11 22.60 74.11
C ILE A 563 19.70 22.55 74.70
N LEU A 564 19.03 21.40 74.67
CA LEU A 564 17.78 21.13 75.42
C LEU A 564 17.73 19.68 75.93
N GLU A 565 17.03 19.44 77.04
CA GLU A 565 16.75 18.11 77.60
C GLU A 565 15.29 17.96 78.05
N ASN A 566 14.86 16.71 78.29
CA ASN A 566 13.57 16.35 78.91
C ASN A 566 12.35 16.88 78.15
N LEU A 567 12.34 16.64 76.84
CA LEU A 567 11.37 17.17 75.89
C LEU A 567 10.15 16.25 75.74
N GLU A 568 8.99 16.86 75.51
CA GLU A 568 7.72 16.16 75.19
C GLU A 568 7.77 15.49 73.80
N LYS A 569 6.71 14.75 73.43
CA LYS A 569 6.69 13.93 72.20
C LYS A 569 6.91 14.75 70.91
N LYS A 570 6.51 16.02 70.90
CA LYS A 570 6.75 16.96 69.79
C LYS A 570 7.98 17.81 70.08
N LEU A 571 9.00 17.67 69.24
CA LEU A 571 10.29 18.32 69.35
C LEU A 571 10.34 19.48 68.35
N SER A 572 10.02 20.70 68.79
CA SER A 572 10.17 21.92 67.98
C SER A 572 11.42 22.67 68.43
N PHE A 573 12.44 22.69 67.58
CA PHE A 573 13.72 23.35 67.85
C PHE A 573 13.86 24.58 66.94
N THR A 574 13.35 25.72 67.36
CA THR A 574 13.44 26.99 66.61
C THR A 574 14.69 27.81 66.96
N SER A 575 15.07 28.76 66.10
CA SER A 575 16.21 29.67 66.30
C SER A 575 17.57 28.97 66.37
N LEU A 576 17.69 27.86 65.64
CA LEU A 576 18.96 27.18 65.40
C LEU A 576 19.82 27.96 64.41
N ASN A 577 21.14 27.74 64.46
CA ASN A 577 22.03 28.23 63.42
C ASN A 577 21.79 27.44 62.13
N TYR A 578 21.86 28.09 60.97
CA TYR A 578 21.90 27.41 59.67
C TYR A 578 23.17 26.56 59.50
N TYR A 579 23.10 25.56 58.62
CA TYR A 579 24.17 24.62 58.26
C TYR A 579 25.01 24.07 59.43
N THR A 580 24.34 23.78 60.55
CA THR A 580 24.97 23.40 61.81
C THR A 580 24.58 21.98 62.20
N ASP A 581 25.57 21.17 62.59
CA ASP A 581 25.34 19.82 63.10
C ASP A 581 24.77 19.84 64.53
N TYR A 582 23.61 19.22 64.67
CA TYR A 582 22.95 18.88 65.93
C TYR A 582 22.82 17.35 66.07
N THR A 583 22.75 16.83 67.29
CA THR A 583 22.54 15.40 67.55
C THR A 583 21.41 15.23 68.57
N LEU A 584 20.31 14.64 68.13
CA LEU A 584 19.22 14.17 68.98
C LEU A 584 19.59 12.80 69.52
N LYS A 585 19.66 12.66 70.84
CA LYS A 585 20.04 11.44 71.56
C LYS A 585 18.85 10.93 72.36
N ILE A 586 18.58 9.63 72.27
CA ILE A 586 17.54 8.94 73.03
C ILE A 586 18.13 7.67 73.66
N THR A 587 18.09 7.53 74.98
CA THR A 587 18.66 6.38 75.71
C THR A 587 17.55 5.58 76.38
N TYR A 588 17.55 4.24 76.29
CA TYR A 588 16.42 3.39 76.71
C TYR A 588 16.80 1.93 77.11
N THR A 589 15.88 1.19 77.76
CA THR A 589 16.11 -0.14 78.40
C THR A 589 14.95 -1.14 78.23
N PHE A 590 15.22 -2.45 78.09
CA PHE A 590 14.21 -3.51 77.79
C PHE A 590 14.74 -4.96 77.99
N ASP A 591 13.87 -5.98 78.02
CA ASP A 591 14.23 -7.43 78.07
C ASP A 591 13.43 -8.23 77.02
N LEU A 592 14.06 -9.19 76.33
CA LEU A 592 13.48 -9.90 75.17
C LEU A 592 12.88 -11.28 75.47
N ASN A 593 13.04 -11.85 76.67
CA ASN A 593 12.67 -13.27 76.96
C ASN A 593 13.17 -14.27 75.89
N ASP A 594 14.38 -14.07 75.39
CA ASP A 594 15.09 -14.92 74.41
C ASP A 594 16.17 -15.80 75.06
N GLY A 595 16.29 -15.71 76.39
CA GLY A 595 17.35 -16.32 77.21
C GLY A 595 18.49 -15.38 77.62
N ASN A 596 18.57 -14.16 77.08
CA ASN A 596 19.71 -13.25 77.30
C ASN A 596 19.47 -12.15 78.36
N GLY A 597 18.20 -11.79 78.63
CA GLY A 597 17.83 -10.85 79.69
C GLY A 597 17.93 -9.35 79.33
N MET A 598 17.86 -8.52 80.38
CA MET A 598 17.75 -7.05 80.34
C MET A 598 18.93 -6.33 79.65
N GLN A 599 18.60 -5.37 78.79
CA GLN A 599 19.50 -4.68 77.86
C GLN A 599 19.28 -3.16 77.86
N THR A 600 20.30 -2.41 77.43
CA THR A 600 20.30 -0.94 77.30
C THR A 600 20.74 -0.54 75.89
N LYS A 601 20.08 0.45 75.29
CA LYS A 601 20.46 1.02 73.98
C LYS A 601 20.43 2.54 73.97
N VAL A 602 21.14 3.10 72.99
CA VAL A 602 21.08 4.52 72.62
C VAL A 602 20.71 4.59 71.14
N PHE A 603 19.76 5.44 70.81
CA PHE A 603 19.46 5.92 69.47
C PHE A 603 20.03 7.33 69.33
N GLU A 604 20.79 7.60 68.27
CA GLU A 604 21.27 8.94 67.93
C GLU A 604 20.88 9.27 66.49
N LYS A 605 20.22 10.41 66.29
CA LYS A 605 19.91 10.96 64.98
C LYS A 605 20.61 12.31 64.85
N LYS A 606 21.50 12.40 63.88
CA LYS A 606 22.16 13.65 63.52
C LYS A 606 21.27 14.44 62.58
N TYR A 607 21.22 15.73 62.81
CA TYR A 607 20.57 16.70 61.94
C TYR A 607 21.61 17.74 61.55
N LYS A 608 21.61 18.16 60.29
CA LYS A 608 22.29 19.38 59.87
C LYS A 608 21.20 20.31 59.38
N THR A 609 21.02 21.46 60.01
CA THR A 609 20.06 22.47 59.54
C THR A 609 20.35 22.81 58.08
N ALA A 610 19.32 23.09 57.28
CA ALA A 610 19.50 23.32 55.85
C ALA A 610 20.48 24.48 55.61
N PRO A 611 21.30 24.43 54.53
CA PRO A 611 22.06 25.59 54.13
C PRO A 611 21.09 26.71 53.75
N TYR A 612 21.29 27.90 54.30
CA TYR A 612 20.54 29.07 53.89
C TYR A 612 21.17 29.65 52.62
N ILE A 613 20.39 29.61 51.55
CA ILE A 613 20.57 30.43 50.36
C ILE A 613 19.20 30.96 49.92
N LYS A 614 19.15 32.16 49.37
CA LYS A 614 17.97 32.73 48.71
C LYS A 614 18.35 33.39 47.38
N ILE A 615 17.51 33.25 46.37
CA ILE A 615 17.53 34.11 45.16
C ILE A 615 16.75 35.39 45.50
N THR A 616 17.37 36.56 45.38
CA THR A 616 16.71 37.84 45.73
C THR A 616 16.03 38.47 44.52
N ASP A 617 16.74 38.47 43.39
CA ASP A 617 16.37 39.08 42.11
C ASP A 617 17.41 38.66 41.05
N CYS A 618 17.21 39.08 39.80
CA CYS A 618 18.23 39.03 38.77
C CYS A 618 18.25 40.31 37.94
N ASN A 619 19.40 40.58 37.31
CA ASN A 619 19.50 41.59 36.28
C ASN A 619 20.35 41.08 35.11
N ILE A 620 19.89 41.30 33.87
CA ILE A 620 20.70 41.13 32.68
C ILE A 620 21.54 42.40 32.49
N ALA A 621 22.86 42.26 32.56
CA ALA A 621 23.80 43.37 32.53
C ALA A 621 24.05 43.93 31.10
N ASN A 622 23.41 43.35 30.07
CA ASN A 622 23.47 43.83 28.69
C ASN A 622 22.69 45.15 28.54
N THR A 623 23.36 46.28 28.77
CA THR A 623 22.84 47.64 28.55
C THR A 623 22.66 48.02 27.07
N SER A 624 22.67 47.04 26.17
CA SER A 624 22.58 47.17 24.72
C SER A 624 22.02 45.86 24.15
N ALA A 625 21.26 45.94 23.05
CA ALA A 625 20.64 44.78 22.45
C ALA A 625 21.66 43.75 21.94
N VAL A 626 21.37 42.47 22.18
CA VAL A 626 22.29 41.34 21.95
C VAL A 626 22.24 40.86 20.51
N LEU A 627 23.40 40.63 19.91
CA LEU A 627 23.58 40.12 18.54
C LEU A 627 23.97 38.64 18.54
N GLU A 628 23.72 37.96 17.42
CA GLU A 628 24.18 36.57 17.23
C GLU A 628 25.72 36.50 17.34
N GLY A 629 26.21 35.68 18.27
CA GLY A 629 27.61 35.59 18.71
C GLY A 629 27.95 36.38 19.98
N ASP A 630 27.10 37.30 20.44
CA ASP A 630 27.30 38.02 21.71
C ASP A 630 26.99 37.13 22.92
N THR A 631 27.64 37.47 24.04
CA THR A 631 27.31 36.91 25.36
C THR A 631 26.25 37.76 26.06
N LEU A 632 25.16 37.11 26.44
CA LEU A 632 24.24 37.58 27.49
C LEU A 632 24.88 37.36 28.86
N PHE A 633 25.01 38.42 29.64
CA PHE A 633 25.54 38.40 31.00
C PHE A 633 24.38 38.55 32.00
N MET A 634 23.82 37.43 32.45
CA MET A 634 22.85 37.45 33.55
C MET A 634 23.60 37.47 34.89
N GLN A 635 23.38 38.51 35.69
CA GLN A 635 23.71 38.54 37.11
C GLN A 635 22.50 38.06 37.90
N ILE A 636 22.66 36.98 38.67
CA ILE A 636 21.63 36.52 39.62
C ILE A 636 22.08 36.91 41.01
N ASN A 637 21.29 37.74 41.70
CA ASN A 637 21.60 38.16 43.06
C ASN A 637 21.10 37.11 44.05
N ILE A 638 21.99 36.74 44.98
CA ILE A 638 21.76 35.70 45.97
C ILE A 638 22.18 36.15 47.35
N ASP A 639 21.56 35.59 48.38
CA ASP A 639 22.03 35.70 49.76
C ASP A 639 22.60 34.33 50.16
N ASN A 640 23.91 34.13 50.00
CA ASN A 640 24.61 32.86 50.18
C ASN A 640 25.77 33.01 51.21
N PRO A 641 25.45 33.23 52.51
CA PRO A 641 26.45 33.46 53.55
C PRO A 641 27.30 32.22 53.89
N LEU A 642 27.03 31.08 53.27
CA LEU A 642 27.75 29.82 53.43
C LEU A 642 28.81 29.58 52.35
N GLY A 643 28.81 30.35 51.26
CA GLY A 643 29.71 30.12 50.13
C GLY A 643 29.42 28.81 49.40
N MET A 644 28.14 28.42 49.28
CA MET A 644 27.73 27.32 48.41
C MET A 644 28.27 27.55 46.99
N LYS A 645 28.91 26.54 46.42
CA LYS A 645 29.38 26.60 45.03
C LYS A 645 28.17 26.41 44.13
N VAL A 646 27.84 27.41 43.32
CA VAL A 646 26.84 27.24 42.26
C VAL A 646 27.48 26.47 41.11
N GLU A 647 26.74 25.58 40.46
CA GLU A 647 27.19 24.77 39.32
C GLU A 647 26.55 25.27 38.03
N SER A 648 25.22 25.46 38.05
CA SER A 648 24.44 25.91 36.90
C SER A 648 23.15 26.61 37.34
N ALA A 649 22.49 27.30 36.41
CA ALA A 649 21.08 27.65 36.50
C ALA A 649 20.29 27.00 35.35
N VAL A 650 18.99 26.86 35.54
CA VAL A 650 18.03 26.59 34.48
C VAL A 650 17.29 27.90 34.16
N ILE A 651 17.33 28.31 32.89
CA ILE A 651 16.76 29.56 32.39
C ILE A 651 15.96 29.25 31.13
N ASN A 652 14.67 29.60 31.11
CA ASN A 652 13.72 29.24 30.05
C ASN A 652 13.80 27.73 29.66
N GLY A 653 13.94 26.84 30.65
CA GLY A 653 14.08 25.40 30.47
C GLY A 653 15.44 24.90 29.97
N GLN A 654 16.42 25.78 29.74
CA GLN A 654 17.78 25.42 29.30
C GLN A 654 18.80 25.57 30.43
N THR A 655 19.74 24.63 30.53
CA THR A 655 20.75 24.60 31.61
C THR A 655 22.03 25.32 31.19
N TYR A 656 22.44 26.31 31.98
CA TYR A 656 23.65 27.11 31.75
C TYR A 656 24.61 27.04 32.93
N THR A 657 25.88 26.74 32.65
CA THR A 657 26.96 26.71 33.64
C THR A 657 27.27 28.12 34.15
N VAL A 658 27.53 28.27 35.44
CA VAL A 658 27.97 29.56 36.01
C VAL A 658 29.43 29.85 35.65
N THR A 659 29.79 31.14 35.51
CA THR A 659 31.17 31.53 35.17
C THR A 659 31.99 31.86 36.41
N GLY A 660 33.32 31.91 36.26
CA GLY A 660 34.29 31.91 37.38
C GLY A 660 34.30 33.14 38.30
N ALA A 661 33.30 34.03 38.20
CA ALA A 661 33.16 35.26 38.97
C ALA A 661 32.10 35.18 40.11
N THR A 662 31.53 34.00 40.39
CA THR A 662 30.54 33.81 41.47
C THR A 662 31.06 34.22 42.85
N THR A 663 30.21 34.87 43.65
CA THR A 663 30.46 35.25 45.05
C THR A 663 29.36 34.73 45.98
N THR A 664 29.46 35.04 47.27
CA THR A 664 28.39 34.83 48.28
C THR A 664 27.16 35.72 48.07
N GLU A 665 27.23 36.68 47.15
CA GLU A 665 26.16 37.66 46.89
C GLU A 665 25.63 37.61 45.45
N ARG A 666 26.39 37.04 44.50
CA ARG A 666 26.12 37.14 43.06
C ARG A 666 26.60 35.93 42.28
N ILE A 667 25.82 35.53 41.29
CA ILE A 667 26.18 34.57 40.24
C ILE A 667 26.28 35.33 38.94
N PHE A 668 27.21 34.93 38.07
CA PHE A 668 27.27 35.39 36.69
C PHE A 668 27.11 34.20 35.76
N ILE A 669 26.28 34.36 34.73
CA ILE A 669 26.01 33.35 33.70
C ILE A 669 26.20 34.01 32.34
N GLU A 670 26.97 33.35 31.50
CA GLU A 670 27.33 33.79 30.15
C GLU A 670 26.60 32.91 29.13
N ILE A 671 25.48 33.39 28.62
CA ILE A 671 24.69 32.71 27.60
C ILE A 671 25.10 33.26 26.24
N ILE A 672 25.88 32.50 25.47
CA ILE A 672 26.19 32.88 24.07
C ILE A 672 24.89 32.77 23.26
N TYR A 673 24.47 33.86 22.60
CA TYR A 673 23.29 33.86 21.75
C TYR A 673 23.64 33.41 20.33
N ASN A 674 23.25 32.17 19.99
CA ASN A 674 23.43 31.52 18.69
C ASN A 674 22.07 31.29 18.00
N GLY A 675 21.12 32.22 18.17
CA GLY A 675 19.78 32.12 17.60
C GLY A 675 18.75 31.29 18.39
N GLN A 676 19.06 30.86 19.63
CA GLN A 676 18.15 30.05 20.45
C GLN A 676 16.94 30.80 21.06
N PHE A 677 16.80 32.09 20.77
CA PHE A 677 15.76 32.97 21.29
C PHE A 677 15.15 33.79 20.14
N ALA A 678 13.89 34.19 20.28
CA ALA A 678 13.22 35.06 19.31
C ALA A 678 13.83 36.47 19.31
N GLY A 679 13.61 37.20 18.21
CA GLY A 679 13.95 38.63 18.15
C GLY A 679 12.92 39.50 18.85
N GLY A 680 13.37 40.60 19.45
CA GLY A 680 12.55 41.55 20.23
C GLY A 680 12.82 41.47 21.73
N ASP A 681 11.87 41.94 22.54
CA ASP A 681 11.94 41.86 24.00
C ASP A 681 11.83 40.40 24.48
N THR A 682 12.97 39.81 24.82
CA THR A 682 13.07 38.44 25.34
C THR A 682 13.15 38.46 26.85
N TYR A 683 12.21 37.79 27.52
CA TYR A 683 12.27 37.53 28.95
C TYR A 683 13.10 36.28 29.21
N LEU A 684 14.13 36.40 30.07
CA LEU A 684 14.90 35.26 30.56
C LEU A 684 14.50 35.03 32.03
N LYS A 685 13.67 34.00 32.23
CA LYS A 685 13.18 33.56 33.53
C LYS A 685 14.15 32.56 34.14
N ILE A 686 14.45 32.71 35.42
CA ILE A 686 15.17 31.70 36.20
C ILE A 686 14.15 30.68 36.68
N ASP A 687 14.31 29.44 36.26
CA ASP A 687 13.49 28.32 36.73
C ASP A 687 14.10 27.74 38.02
N SER A 688 15.44 27.57 38.07
CA SER A 688 16.14 27.09 39.27
C SER A 688 17.65 27.38 39.25
N LEU A 689 18.29 27.31 40.42
CA LEU A 689 19.75 27.19 40.57
C LEU A 689 20.14 25.80 41.07
N ASN A 690 21.24 25.25 40.56
CA ASN A 690 21.86 24.02 41.05
C ASN A 690 23.20 24.34 41.75
N LEU A 691 23.37 23.81 42.96
CA LEU A 691 24.49 24.12 43.86
C LEU A 691 25.10 22.87 44.48
N THR A 692 26.35 23.00 44.92
CA THR A 692 27.08 22.03 45.73
C THR A 692 27.57 22.65 47.03
N LEU A 693 27.37 21.96 48.16
CA LEU A 693 28.01 22.26 49.44
C LEU A 693 28.41 20.94 50.12
N ASP A 694 29.66 20.83 50.60
CA ASP A 694 30.27 19.58 51.10
C ASP A 694 30.08 18.35 50.17
N ASN A 695 30.16 18.56 48.85
CA ASN A 695 29.87 17.56 47.79
C ASN A 695 28.41 17.03 47.75
N VAL A 696 27.48 17.64 48.48
CA VAL A 696 26.04 17.39 48.36
C VAL A 696 25.43 18.39 47.40
N ALA A 697 24.64 17.90 46.44
CA ALA A 697 23.91 18.74 45.49
C ALA A 697 22.59 19.24 46.08
N TYR A 698 22.23 20.49 45.75
CA TYR A 698 20.99 21.16 46.13
C TYR A 698 20.43 21.89 44.90
N THR A 699 19.11 21.88 44.72
CA THR A 699 18.41 22.76 43.78
C THR A 699 17.57 23.75 44.57
N ILE A 700 17.58 25.01 44.18
CA ILE A 700 16.70 26.05 44.73
C ILE A 700 15.94 26.76 43.61
N GLU A 701 14.62 26.81 43.77
CA GLU A 701 13.68 27.57 42.95
C GLU A 701 13.46 28.95 43.61
N PRO A 702 13.15 30.01 42.85
CA PRO A 702 12.87 31.32 43.42
C PRO A 702 11.49 31.36 44.10
N ASP A 703 11.35 32.13 45.19
CA ASP A 703 10.10 32.27 45.97
C ASP A 703 8.91 32.87 45.16
N SER A 704 9.20 33.44 43.99
CA SER A 704 8.27 34.02 43.03
C SER A 704 8.90 33.95 41.63
N GLU A 705 8.16 34.32 40.58
CA GLU A 705 8.78 34.48 39.27
C GLU A 705 9.89 35.55 39.31
N ILE A 706 11.12 35.16 38.98
CA ILE A 706 12.27 36.06 38.86
C ILE A 706 12.78 35.94 37.43
N SER A 707 12.63 37.03 36.68
CA SER A 707 13.04 37.19 35.29
C SER A 707 13.46 38.63 35.06
N ASP A 708 14.41 38.85 34.16
CA ASP A 708 14.68 40.17 33.58
C ASP A 708 14.51 40.09 32.05
N ASN A 709 14.28 41.22 31.39
CA ASN A 709 14.13 41.27 29.94
C ASN A 709 15.35 41.87 29.24
N VAL A 710 15.60 41.40 28.03
CA VAL A 710 16.69 41.86 27.18
C VAL A 710 16.22 41.93 25.73
N PHE A 711 16.56 43.01 25.05
CA PHE A 711 16.25 43.12 23.63
C PHE A 711 17.24 42.29 22.81
N ILE A 712 16.73 41.32 22.05
CA ILE A 712 17.52 40.45 21.19
C ILE A 712 17.35 40.87 19.73
N ASN A 713 18.47 41.09 19.05
CA ASN A 713 18.50 41.31 17.61
C ASN A 713 18.38 39.96 16.89
N GLY A 714 17.14 39.49 16.75
CA GLY A 714 16.79 38.30 15.97
C GLY A 714 17.09 38.43 14.49
N LYS A 715 16.91 37.33 13.75
CA LYS A 715 17.05 37.34 12.29
C LYS A 715 15.85 38.06 11.66
N LEU A 716 16.12 38.73 10.54
CA LEU A 716 15.12 39.22 9.61
C LEU A 716 15.19 38.32 8.38
N GLU A 717 14.06 37.80 7.92
CA GLU A 717 14.01 36.90 6.76
C GLU A 717 12.95 37.39 5.78
N VAL A 718 13.14 37.09 4.49
CA VAL A 718 12.17 37.40 3.43
C VAL A 718 11.34 36.15 3.16
N VAL A 719 10.02 36.30 3.20
CA VAL A 719 9.08 35.21 2.88
C VAL A 719 8.75 35.22 1.39
N LYS A 720 8.33 36.38 0.86
CA LYS A 720 8.02 36.57 -0.56
C LYS A 720 8.01 38.05 -0.95
N ALA A 721 8.12 38.32 -2.24
CA ALA A 721 7.85 39.64 -2.84
C ALA A 721 6.93 39.45 -4.05
N GLU A 722 5.96 40.34 -4.24
CA GLU A 722 4.94 40.24 -5.29
C GLU A 722 4.39 41.60 -5.71
N TYR A 723 3.91 41.69 -6.95
CA TYR A 723 3.14 42.85 -7.41
C TYR A 723 1.69 42.74 -6.92
N VAL A 724 1.15 43.82 -6.37
CA VAL A 724 -0.22 43.92 -5.86
C VAL A 724 -0.93 45.20 -6.33
N ASP A 725 -2.26 45.17 -6.28
CA ASP A 725 -3.12 46.32 -6.55
C ASP A 725 -3.23 47.30 -5.36
N GLU A 726 -4.17 48.25 -5.39
CA GLU A 726 -4.41 49.18 -4.27
C GLU A 726 -5.10 48.56 -3.03
N ASN A 727 -5.63 47.33 -3.15
CA ASN A 727 -6.23 46.55 -2.06
C ASN A 727 -5.24 45.56 -1.42
N PHE A 728 -4.02 45.45 -1.98
CA PHE A 728 -2.99 44.46 -1.65
C PHE A 728 -3.24 43.03 -2.17
N GLU A 729 -4.11 42.86 -3.16
CA GLU A 729 -4.33 41.59 -3.82
C GLU A 729 -3.27 41.34 -4.92
N PRO A 730 -2.71 40.12 -5.07
CA PRO A 730 -1.68 39.83 -6.07
C PRO A 730 -2.14 40.00 -7.52
N ILE A 731 -1.32 40.67 -8.34
CA ILE A 731 -1.62 40.94 -9.76
C ILE A 731 -0.50 40.48 -10.71
N ASN A 732 -0.88 39.65 -11.67
CA ASN A 732 0.00 39.21 -12.76
C ASN A 732 0.10 40.26 -13.89
N TRP A 733 -0.87 41.18 -13.99
CA TRP A 733 -0.89 42.27 -14.98
C TRP A 733 -1.56 43.56 -14.49
N ALA A 734 -1.44 44.65 -15.26
CA ALA A 734 -2.11 45.94 -15.00
C ALA A 734 -2.29 46.81 -16.27
N PHE A 735 -3.27 47.71 -16.26
CA PHE A 735 -3.48 48.76 -17.27
C PHE A 735 -2.49 49.94 -17.14
N PRO A 736 -2.34 50.81 -18.17
CA PRO A 736 -1.30 51.86 -18.19
C PRO A 736 -1.41 52.86 -17.03
N LEU A 737 -2.64 53.26 -16.69
CA LEU A 737 -2.94 54.29 -15.68
C LEU A 737 -3.04 53.73 -14.25
N GLU A 738 -3.11 52.41 -14.08
CA GLU A 738 -3.21 51.78 -12.77
C GLU A 738 -1.90 51.87 -12.00
N LYS A 739 -2.01 52.10 -10.68
CA LYS A 739 -0.89 52.02 -9.75
C LYS A 739 -0.64 50.56 -9.44
N VAL A 740 0.63 50.17 -9.48
CA VAL A 740 1.07 48.85 -9.02
C VAL A 740 2.03 49.01 -7.86
N TYR A 741 1.86 48.18 -6.85
CA TYR A 741 2.66 48.20 -5.64
C TYR A 741 3.51 46.93 -5.58
N MET A 742 4.72 47.04 -5.05
CA MET A 742 5.49 45.87 -4.62
C MET A 742 5.16 45.64 -3.15
N LEU A 743 4.63 44.48 -2.82
CA LEU A 743 4.44 43.99 -1.46
C LEU A 743 5.60 43.06 -1.12
N ILE A 744 6.26 43.28 0.01
CA ILE A 744 7.26 42.35 0.55
C ILE A 744 6.75 41.83 1.89
N THR A 745 6.68 40.50 1.99
CA THR A 745 6.36 39.78 3.23
C THR A 745 7.65 39.28 3.87
N LEU A 746 7.76 39.48 5.17
CA LEU A 746 8.95 39.30 6.00
C LEU A 746 8.62 38.44 7.23
N ASN A 747 9.62 37.76 7.77
CA ASN A 747 9.61 37.26 9.14
C ASN A 747 10.39 38.27 10.01
N ASN A 748 9.68 39.12 10.75
CA ASN A 748 10.26 40.25 11.48
C ASN A 748 9.77 40.33 12.94
N PRO A 749 10.01 39.30 13.77
CA PRO A 749 9.60 39.29 15.17
C PRO A 749 10.25 40.43 15.99
N THR A 750 11.48 40.80 15.63
CA THR A 750 12.22 41.93 16.24
C THR A 750 11.58 43.30 15.99
N GLY A 751 10.63 43.41 15.04
CA GLY A 751 9.97 44.67 14.72
C GLY A 751 10.88 45.70 14.06
N TYR A 752 11.90 45.27 13.31
CA TYR A 752 12.80 46.16 12.58
C TYR A 752 12.06 47.12 11.66
N GLU A 753 12.63 48.32 11.48
CA GLU A 753 12.21 49.29 10.47
C GLU A 753 13.10 49.16 9.23
N ILE A 754 12.51 49.38 8.05
CA ILE A 754 13.15 49.07 6.76
C ILE A 754 13.57 50.36 6.07
N ASP A 755 14.89 50.61 6.03
CA ASP A 755 15.49 51.82 5.45
C ASP A 755 15.34 51.86 3.93
N SER A 756 15.71 50.75 3.29
CA SER A 756 15.65 50.62 1.83
C SER A 756 15.75 49.17 1.37
N VAL A 757 15.18 48.90 0.21
CA VAL A 757 15.32 47.65 -0.52
C VAL A 757 16.33 47.84 -1.66
N ASN A 758 17.11 46.80 -1.95
CA ASN A 758 18.24 46.80 -2.89
C ASN A 758 19.26 47.93 -2.61
N GLY A 759 19.32 48.35 -1.35
CA GLY A 759 20.17 49.42 -0.84
C GLY A 759 19.87 50.84 -1.34
N ASN A 760 18.85 51.06 -2.18
CA ASN A 760 18.52 52.37 -2.78
C ASN A 760 17.01 52.70 -2.91
N ILE A 761 16.10 51.72 -2.79
CA ILE A 761 14.65 51.96 -2.83
C ILE A 761 14.17 52.28 -1.41
N THR A 762 14.14 53.56 -1.06
CA THR A 762 13.71 54.11 0.25
C THR A 762 12.18 54.20 0.37
N ASP A 763 11.67 54.75 1.49
CA ASP A 763 10.26 55.16 1.69
C ASP A 763 9.25 54.04 1.41
N TRP A 764 9.44 52.91 2.10
CA TRP A 764 8.46 51.82 2.17
C TRP A 764 7.41 52.14 3.23
N ILE A 765 6.16 51.77 2.97
CA ILE A 765 5.05 51.96 3.90
C ILE A 765 4.81 50.63 4.63
N LYS A 766 4.82 50.69 5.96
CA LYS A 766 4.61 49.54 6.85
C LYS A 766 3.12 49.28 7.03
N ILE A 767 2.64 48.08 6.69
CA ILE A 767 1.27 47.62 6.96
C ILE A 767 1.21 47.05 8.39
N ASP A 768 2.19 46.20 8.70
CA ASP A 768 2.44 45.60 10.01
C ASP A 768 3.95 45.24 10.10
N ASN A 769 4.41 44.58 11.17
CA ASN A 769 5.83 44.21 11.30
C ASN A 769 6.33 43.32 10.16
N ASN A 770 5.48 42.45 9.61
CA ASN A 770 5.82 41.43 8.64
C ASN A 770 5.49 41.84 7.19
N ARG A 771 4.80 42.97 6.95
CA ARG A 771 4.44 43.42 5.59
C ARG A 771 4.76 44.89 5.36
N ILE A 772 5.54 45.14 4.32
CA ILE A 772 5.85 46.48 3.79
C ILE A 772 5.44 46.55 2.32
N TYR A 773 5.04 47.73 1.85
CA TYR A 773 4.73 47.95 0.44
C TYR A 773 5.27 49.28 -0.09
N LYS A 774 5.39 49.39 -1.41
CA LYS A 774 5.75 50.63 -2.10
C LYS A 774 5.17 50.69 -3.51
N GLU A 775 4.70 51.86 -3.94
CA GLU A 775 4.32 52.12 -5.34
C GLU A 775 5.56 52.06 -6.25
N ILE A 776 5.53 51.25 -7.30
CA ILE A 776 6.65 51.05 -8.23
C ILE A 776 6.28 51.49 -9.65
N SER A 777 7.16 52.27 -10.27
CA SER A 777 7.04 52.69 -11.66
C SER A 777 7.20 51.52 -12.63
N ALA A 778 6.10 50.87 -12.99
CA ALA A 778 6.07 49.84 -14.03
C ALA A 778 5.99 50.45 -15.45
N SER A 779 6.83 49.94 -16.36
CA SER A 779 6.79 50.20 -17.80
C SER A 779 5.95 49.17 -18.54
N THR A 780 5.45 49.49 -19.73
CA THR A 780 4.78 48.53 -20.61
C THR A 780 5.66 47.30 -20.92
N GLY A 781 5.03 46.13 -20.99
CA GLY A 781 5.68 44.82 -21.12
C GLY A 781 5.87 44.12 -19.77
N VAL A 782 6.77 43.14 -19.74
CA VAL A 782 7.15 42.42 -18.51
C VAL A 782 7.99 43.34 -17.61
N ASN A 783 7.49 43.60 -16.41
CA ASN A 783 8.25 44.20 -15.33
C ASN A 783 8.85 43.10 -14.45
N THR A 784 10.05 43.32 -13.92
CA THR A 784 10.73 42.38 -13.03
C THR A 784 11.36 43.16 -11.89
N PHE A 785 11.06 42.75 -10.66
CA PHE A 785 11.62 43.28 -9.43
C PHE A 785 12.42 42.17 -8.76
N THR A 786 13.75 42.28 -8.79
CA THR A 786 14.66 41.38 -8.08
C THR A 786 15.03 41.98 -6.73
N LEU A 787 14.68 41.30 -5.65
CA LEU A 787 15.05 41.62 -4.28
C LEU A 787 16.37 40.93 -3.93
N THR A 788 17.44 41.73 -3.85
CA THR A 788 18.83 41.27 -3.57
C THR A 788 19.34 41.72 -2.21
N SER A 789 18.83 42.82 -1.65
CA SER A 789 19.11 43.19 -0.26
C SER A 789 17.99 43.95 0.43
N ILE A 790 17.98 43.91 1.76
CA ILE A 790 17.17 44.79 2.61
C ILE A 790 18.10 45.47 3.61
N LYS A 791 18.13 46.80 3.61
CA LYS A 791 18.72 47.59 4.70
C LYS A 791 17.65 47.87 5.74
N TYR A 792 17.95 47.55 6.99
CA TYR A 792 17.03 47.64 8.10
C TYR A 792 17.75 48.10 9.37
N HIS A 793 17.00 48.73 10.26
CA HIS A 793 17.53 49.22 11.53
C HIS A 793 16.54 49.05 12.68
N ASN A 794 17.07 49.24 13.88
CA ASN A 794 16.33 49.62 15.08
C ASN A 794 17.19 50.61 15.89
N SER A 795 16.84 50.89 17.14
CA SER A 795 17.62 51.80 18.00
C SER A 795 19.04 51.31 18.36
N TYR A 796 19.42 50.10 17.98
CA TYR A 796 20.68 49.46 18.40
C TYR A 796 21.60 49.08 17.23
N ILE A 797 21.04 48.67 16.09
CA ILE A 797 21.81 48.30 14.89
C ILE A 797 21.20 48.85 13.61
N GLN A 798 22.06 48.97 12.61
CA GLN A 798 21.70 49.01 11.19
C GLN A 798 22.44 47.87 10.50
N LYS A 799 21.73 47.07 9.69
CA LYS A 799 22.28 45.92 8.95
C LYS A 799 21.76 45.91 7.51
N GLU A 800 22.46 45.18 6.66
CA GLU A 800 22.00 44.82 5.31
C GLU A 800 21.88 43.30 5.24
N LEU A 801 20.65 42.81 5.07
CA LEU A 801 20.36 41.41 4.74
C LEU A 801 20.62 41.23 3.26
N SER A 802 21.61 40.42 2.90
CA SER A 802 21.74 39.89 1.53
C SER A 802 20.70 38.80 1.31
N VAL A 803 19.93 38.89 0.22
CA VAL A 803 18.85 37.95 -0.13
C VAL A 803 19.26 37.21 -1.40
N SER A 804 18.99 35.90 -1.44
CA SER A 804 19.19 35.07 -2.64
C SER A 804 18.11 35.34 -3.69
N SER A 805 18.17 36.53 -4.32
CA SER A 805 17.40 36.96 -5.50
C SER A 805 15.94 36.48 -5.53
N VAL A 806 15.11 36.96 -4.61
CA VAL A 806 13.65 36.77 -4.69
C VAL A 806 13.13 37.64 -5.83
N ILE A 807 12.33 37.09 -6.76
CA ILE A 807 11.91 37.81 -7.97
C ILE A 807 10.39 37.84 -8.10
N ALA A 808 9.85 39.06 -8.16
CA ALA A 808 8.47 39.34 -8.53
C ALA A 808 8.40 39.82 -9.99
N ARG A 809 7.33 39.48 -10.71
CA ARG A 809 7.11 39.90 -12.11
C ARG A 809 5.65 40.27 -12.34
N CYS A 810 5.37 41.17 -13.29
CA CYS A 810 4.01 41.63 -13.63
C CYS A 810 4.00 42.25 -15.05
N TYR A 811 2.96 42.01 -15.84
CA TYR A 811 2.84 42.49 -17.22
C TYR A 811 1.98 43.75 -17.33
N LYS A 812 2.51 44.85 -17.90
CA LYS A 812 1.74 46.08 -18.08
C LYS A 812 1.42 46.32 -19.55
N VAL A 813 0.14 46.46 -19.91
CA VAL A 813 -0.28 46.62 -21.32
C VAL A 813 0.05 48.03 -21.89
N ILE A 814 -0.03 48.19 -23.21
CA ILE A 814 0.19 49.45 -23.95
C ILE A 814 -0.94 50.44 -23.69
N SER A 815 -2.19 49.96 -23.66
CA SER A 815 -3.40 50.77 -23.60
C SER A 815 -4.47 50.14 -22.72
N ASP A 816 -5.31 51.00 -22.18
CA ASP A 816 -6.65 50.81 -21.64
C ASP A 816 -7.70 50.32 -22.67
N GLU A 817 -7.36 50.25 -23.96
CA GLU A 817 -8.25 49.72 -25.01
C GLU A 817 -8.27 48.17 -25.03
N ILE A 818 -9.39 47.59 -24.58
CA ILE A 818 -9.69 46.16 -24.69
C ILE A 818 -9.85 45.76 -26.18
N LYS A 819 -9.23 44.64 -26.58
CA LYS A 819 -9.30 44.08 -27.93
C LYS A 819 -10.15 42.80 -27.94
N TYR A 820 -11.32 42.88 -28.54
CA TYR A 820 -12.24 41.74 -28.60
C TYR A 820 -11.86 40.73 -29.68
N ILE A 821 -12.04 39.45 -29.37
CA ILE A 821 -11.80 38.30 -30.24
C ILE A 821 -13.14 37.55 -30.42
N SER A 822 -13.60 37.43 -31.67
CA SER A 822 -14.86 36.73 -32.01
C SER A 822 -14.68 35.65 -33.08
N THR A 823 -13.57 35.64 -33.81
CA THR A 823 -13.32 34.71 -34.92
C THR A 823 -11.90 34.12 -34.88
N PRO A 824 -11.66 33.00 -35.59
CA PRO A 824 -10.31 32.43 -35.76
C PRO A 824 -9.32 33.40 -36.40
N ASP A 825 -9.79 34.30 -37.29
CA ASP A 825 -8.95 35.33 -37.91
C ASP A 825 -8.56 36.43 -36.92
N ASP A 826 -9.44 36.86 -36.01
CA ASP A 826 -9.08 37.84 -34.96
C ASP A 826 -7.96 37.27 -34.07
N LEU A 827 -8.14 36.02 -33.62
CA LEU A 827 -7.20 35.28 -32.78
C LEU A 827 -5.83 35.10 -33.45
N LYS A 828 -5.80 34.93 -34.77
CA LYS A 828 -4.56 34.76 -35.56
C LYS A 828 -3.85 36.09 -35.90
N ASN A 829 -4.56 37.22 -35.85
CA ASN A 829 -4.06 38.55 -36.21
C ASN A 829 -3.88 39.50 -34.99
N MET A 830 -3.72 38.95 -33.78
CA MET A 830 -3.43 39.71 -32.58
C MET A 830 -2.11 40.50 -32.67
N ASN A 831 -2.06 41.66 -32.01
CA ASN A 831 -0.92 42.57 -31.98
C ASN A 831 -0.29 42.55 -30.57
N GLY A 832 1.04 42.63 -30.51
CA GLY A 832 1.75 42.60 -29.22
C GLY A 832 1.41 43.79 -28.32
N GLY A 833 1.16 43.52 -27.03
CA GLY A 833 1.10 44.50 -25.96
C GLY A 833 -0.29 44.93 -25.47
N TYR A 834 -1.37 44.32 -25.95
CA TYR A 834 -2.75 44.68 -25.57
C TYR A 834 -3.40 43.68 -24.61
N TYR A 835 -4.53 44.09 -24.01
CA TYR A 835 -5.45 43.21 -23.31
C TYR A 835 -6.50 42.68 -24.30
N TYR A 836 -6.66 41.36 -24.36
CA TYR A 836 -7.55 40.64 -25.27
C TYR A 836 -8.65 39.90 -24.51
N GLU A 837 -9.86 39.90 -25.07
CA GLU A 837 -11.05 39.30 -24.45
C GLU A 837 -11.86 38.50 -25.48
N LEU A 838 -12.19 37.23 -25.17
CA LEU A 838 -13.15 36.46 -25.96
C LEU A 838 -14.58 37.02 -25.79
N GLN A 839 -15.30 37.19 -26.90
CA GLN A 839 -16.73 37.57 -26.91
C GLN A 839 -17.68 36.39 -27.06
N ASN A 840 -17.16 35.24 -27.51
CA ASN A 840 -17.90 34.02 -27.82
C ASN A 840 -16.92 32.85 -27.96
N ASP A 841 -17.44 31.62 -27.88
CA ASP A 841 -16.70 30.41 -28.23
C ASP A 841 -16.06 30.53 -29.63
N ILE A 842 -14.84 30.03 -29.79
CA ILE A 842 -14.09 30.06 -31.05
C ILE A 842 -13.95 28.63 -31.57
N ASP A 843 -14.77 28.24 -32.54
CA ASP A 843 -14.62 26.97 -33.24
C ASP A 843 -13.54 27.08 -34.34
N LEU A 844 -12.54 26.20 -34.28
CA LEU A 844 -11.47 26.05 -35.25
C LEU A 844 -11.69 24.88 -36.22
N SER A 845 -12.86 24.24 -36.19
CA SER A 845 -13.16 23.05 -37.00
C SER A 845 -12.92 23.26 -38.51
N GLY A 846 -12.23 22.31 -39.11
CA GLY A 846 -11.85 22.36 -40.53
C GLY A 846 -10.66 23.30 -40.86
N LEU A 847 -10.03 23.92 -39.86
CA LEU A 847 -8.79 24.69 -40.02
C LEU A 847 -7.58 23.89 -39.55
N GLU A 848 -6.52 23.86 -40.37
CA GLU A 848 -5.18 23.48 -39.93
C GLU A 848 -4.59 24.64 -39.12
N TRP A 849 -4.45 24.47 -37.82
CA TRP A 849 -4.01 25.51 -36.90
C TRP A 849 -2.50 25.50 -36.69
N ILE A 850 -1.91 26.67 -36.93
CA ILE A 850 -0.54 27.01 -36.54
C ILE A 850 -0.64 28.40 -35.92
N GLY A 851 -0.34 28.49 -34.63
CA GLY A 851 -0.52 29.68 -33.81
C GLY A 851 0.46 30.81 -34.13
N ALA A 852 -0.01 32.05 -34.02
CA ALA A 852 0.86 33.24 -34.05
C ALA A 852 1.65 33.38 -32.73
N ALA A 853 2.64 34.29 -32.70
CA ALA A 853 3.35 34.62 -31.46
C ALA A 853 2.53 35.57 -30.59
N PHE A 854 2.26 35.19 -29.35
CA PHE A 854 1.50 35.97 -28.38
C PHE A 854 2.40 36.78 -27.43
N ASN A 855 1.99 38.03 -27.19
CA ASN A 855 2.60 38.94 -26.23
C ASN A 855 1.53 39.92 -25.74
N GLY A 856 1.02 39.77 -24.52
CA GLY A 856 -0.09 40.61 -24.03
C GLY A 856 -0.77 40.05 -22.78
N VAL A 857 -2.03 40.38 -22.61
CA VAL A 857 -2.96 39.66 -21.72
C VAL A 857 -4.07 39.07 -22.58
N PHE A 858 -4.44 37.81 -22.37
CA PHE A 858 -5.51 37.14 -23.11
C PHE A 858 -6.45 36.45 -22.12
N ASP A 859 -7.68 36.95 -22.02
CA ASP A 859 -8.71 36.51 -21.09
C ASP A 859 -9.87 35.83 -21.84
N GLY A 860 -10.05 34.52 -21.61
CA GLY A 860 -11.13 33.74 -22.22
C GLY A 860 -12.51 33.94 -21.57
N LYS A 861 -12.58 34.62 -20.42
CA LYS A 861 -13.78 34.89 -19.61
C LYS A 861 -14.54 33.64 -19.16
N VAL A 862 -15.38 33.12 -20.05
CA VAL A 862 -16.34 32.02 -19.86
C VAL A 862 -16.58 31.27 -21.19
N TYR A 863 -15.71 31.47 -22.18
CA TYR A 863 -15.83 30.97 -23.54
C TYR A 863 -14.64 30.08 -23.87
N SER A 864 -14.88 29.02 -24.62
CA SER A 864 -13.84 28.05 -24.96
C SER A 864 -13.42 28.09 -26.43
N ILE A 865 -12.20 27.64 -26.70
CA ILE A 865 -11.64 27.51 -28.05
C ILE A 865 -11.66 26.02 -28.40
N LYS A 866 -12.37 25.68 -29.48
CA LYS A 866 -12.77 24.30 -29.78
C LYS A 866 -12.13 23.78 -31.07
N ASN A 867 -11.91 22.46 -31.14
CA ASN A 867 -11.50 21.73 -32.34
C ASN A 867 -10.18 22.21 -32.97
N MET A 868 -9.22 22.69 -32.16
CA MET A 868 -7.91 23.10 -32.66
C MET A 868 -7.17 21.90 -33.25
N SER A 869 -6.92 21.88 -34.57
CA SER A 869 -6.35 20.70 -35.23
C SER A 869 -5.05 20.97 -36.00
N PHE A 870 -4.07 20.07 -35.89
CA PHE A 870 -2.92 19.98 -36.79
C PHE A 870 -2.59 18.51 -37.02
N VAL A 871 -2.74 18.02 -38.25
CA VAL A 871 -2.48 16.61 -38.60
C VAL A 871 -1.61 16.56 -39.85
N GLY A 872 -0.32 16.25 -39.71
CA GLY A 872 0.60 16.34 -40.85
C GLY A 872 2.04 15.94 -40.57
N THR A 873 2.88 16.05 -41.61
CA THR A 873 4.30 15.69 -41.56
C THR A 873 5.19 16.93 -41.64
N ILE A 874 5.95 17.19 -40.58
CA ILE A 874 7.05 18.15 -40.54
C ILE A 874 8.28 17.47 -41.12
N LYS A 875 8.98 18.16 -42.05
CA LYS A 875 10.22 17.66 -42.64
C LYS A 875 11.35 18.68 -42.59
N ASN A 876 12.49 18.27 -42.03
CA ASN A 876 13.77 19.02 -42.00
C ASN A 876 13.62 20.47 -41.47
N ALA A 877 12.70 20.70 -40.54
CA ALA A 877 12.33 22.01 -40.00
C ALA A 877 12.13 21.95 -38.48
N ASP A 878 12.24 23.10 -37.83
CA ASP A 878 11.76 23.26 -36.44
C ASP A 878 10.25 23.48 -36.45
N ALA A 879 9.55 23.09 -35.40
CA ALA A 879 8.10 23.21 -35.30
C ALA A 879 7.64 23.76 -33.94
N TYR A 880 6.61 24.60 -34.00
CA TYR A 880 6.05 25.36 -32.88
C TYR A 880 4.53 25.21 -32.92
N LEU A 881 4.02 24.13 -32.31
CA LEU A 881 2.62 23.72 -32.39
C LEU A 881 1.86 24.10 -31.11
N GLY A 882 0.68 24.70 -31.28
CA GLY A 882 -0.15 25.18 -30.18
C GLY A 882 -1.09 26.30 -30.59
N LEU A 883 -1.92 26.77 -29.64
CA LEU A 883 -2.77 27.95 -29.83
C LEU A 883 -1.91 29.17 -30.24
N PHE A 884 -0.77 29.33 -29.57
CA PHE A 884 0.29 30.27 -29.90
C PHE A 884 1.62 29.55 -30.11
N SER A 885 2.45 30.02 -31.06
CA SER A 885 3.80 29.49 -31.25
C SER A 885 4.74 29.93 -30.12
N ASN A 886 4.71 31.22 -29.76
CA ASN A 886 5.50 31.78 -28.66
C ASN A 886 4.57 32.49 -27.66
N GLY A 887 4.90 32.49 -26.37
CA GLY A 887 4.10 33.15 -25.33
C GLY A 887 4.91 34.12 -24.45
N THR A 888 4.30 35.25 -24.09
CA THR A 888 4.78 36.23 -23.09
C THR A 888 3.61 37.05 -22.55
N GLY A 889 3.61 37.35 -21.24
CA GLY A 889 2.55 38.11 -20.57
C GLY A 889 1.61 37.21 -19.78
N VAL A 890 0.29 37.30 -19.98
CA VAL A 890 -0.72 36.53 -19.23
C VAL A 890 -1.71 35.87 -20.17
N ILE A 891 -2.05 34.61 -19.88
CA ILE A 891 -3.17 33.88 -20.46
C ILE A 891 -4.05 33.43 -19.28
N GLU A 892 -5.33 33.77 -19.27
CA GLU A 892 -6.24 33.42 -18.18
C GLU A 892 -7.67 33.10 -18.62
N ASN A 893 -8.37 32.26 -17.84
CA ASN A 893 -9.75 31.85 -18.10
C ASN A 893 -9.95 31.21 -19.49
N VAL A 894 -8.96 30.46 -20.00
CA VAL A 894 -9.01 29.84 -21.34
C VAL A 894 -9.27 28.34 -21.23
N ASP A 895 -10.45 27.93 -21.68
CA ASP A 895 -10.81 26.52 -21.84
C ASP A 895 -10.54 26.05 -23.27
N LEU A 896 -9.80 24.96 -23.43
CA LEU A 896 -9.54 24.33 -24.72
C LEU A 896 -10.29 23.00 -24.84
N GLU A 897 -11.19 22.90 -25.83
CA GLU A 897 -11.97 21.68 -26.13
C GLU A 897 -11.47 20.98 -27.40
N SER A 898 -11.20 19.68 -27.33
CA SER A 898 -10.85 18.83 -28.46
C SER A 898 -9.63 19.31 -29.27
N VAL A 899 -8.53 19.63 -28.58
CA VAL A 899 -7.21 19.92 -29.19
C VAL A 899 -6.64 18.66 -29.80
N ASN A 900 -6.44 18.62 -31.12
CA ASN A 900 -5.99 17.44 -31.85
C ASN A 900 -4.71 17.75 -32.65
N ILE A 901 -3.56 17.61 -32.00
CA ILE A 901 -2.24 17.81 -32.63
C ILE A 901 -1.58 16.45 -32.85
N ILE A 902 -1.53 15.99 -34.10
CA ILE A 902 -0.95 14.71 -34.52
C ILE A 902 0.16 14.98 -35.55
N ALA A 903 1.38 15.16 -35.05
CA ALA A 903 2.54 15.56 -35.82
C ALA A 903 3.50 14.39 -36.10
N THR A 904 3.81 14.14 -37.38
CA THR A 904 4.91 13.23 -37.77
C THR A 904 6.16 14.05 -38.10
N VAL A 905 7.30 13.74 -37.49
CA VAL A 905 8.55 14.51 -37.61
C VAL A 905 9.60 13.67 -38.33
N THR A 906 10.07 14.15 -39.49
CA THR A 906 11.12 13.49 -40.28
C THR A 906 12.30 14.45 -40.50
N SER A 907 13.49 14.04 -40.09
CA SER A 907 14.71 14.83 -40.29
C SER A 907 15.88 13.97 -40.75
N ASP A 908 16.51 14.40 -41.84
CA ASP A 908 17.85 13.95 -42.27
C ASP A 908 18.98 14.88 -41.78
N ILE A 909 18.64 15.96 -41.06
CA ILE A 909 19.57 16.92 -40.43
C ILE A 909 19.50 16.86 -38.90
N SER A 910 20.60 17.23 -38.25
CA SER A 910 20.73 17.32 -36.79
C SER A 910 20.24 18.64 -36.22
N SER A 911 20.09 18.68 -34.89
CA SER A 911 19.71 19.84 -34.08
C SER A 911 18.39 20.47 -34.55
N ARG A 912 17.34 19.66 -34.66
CA ARG A 912 15.95 20.13 -34.90
C ARG A 912 15.15 20.12 -33.60
N TYR A 913 14.22 21.06 -33.48
CA TYR A 913 13.39 21.26 -32.30
C TYR A 913 11.90 21.22 -32.66
N VAL A 914 11.14 20.39 -31.95
CA VAL A 914 9.69 20.28 -32.08
C VAL A 914 9.08 20.55 -30.72
N TYR A 915 8.47 21.72 -30.57
CA TYR A 915 7.79 22.11 -29.35
C TYR A 915 6.29 22.08 -29.59
N CYS A 916 5.56 21.46 -28.67
CA CYS A 916 4.11 21.29 -28.75
C CYS A 916 3.47 21.63 -27.40
N GLY A 917 2.66 22.68 -27.35
CA GLY A 917 1.89 23.04 -26.16
C GLY A 917 0.46 23.39 -26.55
N GLY A 918 -0.55 22.87 -25.83
CA GLY A 918 -1.95 23.19 -26.17
C GLY A 918 -2.21 24.70 -26.21
N LEU A 919 -1.64 25.45 -25.26
CA LEU A 919 -1.67 26.93 -25.25
C LEU A 919 -0.46 27.55 -25.98
N VAL A 920 0.77 27.12 -25.66
CA VAL A 920 2.00 27.79 -26.11
C VAL A 920 3.09 26.79 -26.46
N ALA A 921 3.61 26.81 -27.70
CA ALA A 921 4.72 25.92 -28.04
C ALA A 921 6.01 26.28 -27.25
N GLU A 922 6.42 27.55 -27.23
CA GLU A 922 7.64 27.99 -26.54
C GLU A 922 7.50 29.29 -25.71
N VAL A 923 8.04 29.29 -24.48
CA VAL A 923 8.15 30.49 -23.63
C VAL A 923 9.59 31.02 -23.63
N TRP A 924 9.75 32.24 -24.14
CA TRP A 924 11.04 32.94 -24.23
C TRP A 924 11.33 33.91 -23.08
N SER A 925 10.31 34.27 -22.29
CA SER A 925 10.38 35.33 -21.29
C SER A 925 9.49 35.00 -20.09
N THR A 926 8.68 35.93 -19.60
CA THR A 926 7.71 35.70 -18.54
C THR A 926 6.33 35.41 -19.10
N LEU A 927 5.71 34.32 -18.66
CA LEU A 927 4.32 33.96 -18.93
C LEU A 927 3.63 33.54 -17.63
N PHE A 928 2.41 34.02 -17.43
CA PHE A 928 1.48 33.54 -16.42
C PHE A 928 0.33 32.80 -17.12
N ILE A 929 -0.05 31.63 -16.61
CA ILE A 929 -1.20 30.84 -17.05
C ILE A 929 -2.10 30.65 -15.82
N ASN A 930 -3.32 31.15 -15.85
CA ASN A 930 -4.19 31.17 -14.68
C ASN A 930 -5.63 30.75 -15.02
N ASN A 931 -6.18 29.76 -14.31
CA ASN A 931 -7.52 29.24 -14.58
C ASN A 931 -7.73 28.84 -16.06
N CYS A 932 -6.80 28.07 -16.62
CA CYS A 932 -6.90 27.54 -17.99
C CYS A 932 -7.04 26.02 -17.98
N THR A 933 -7.67 25.46 -19.01
CA THR A 933 -7.98 24.03 -19.09
C THR A 933 -7.73 23.43 -20.48
N VAL A 934 -7.46 22.12 -20.54
CA VAL A 934 -7.48 21.28 -21.74
C VAL A 934 -8.33 20.06 -21.42
N ASP A 935 -9.34 19.79 -22.24
CA ASP A 935 -10.35 18.76 -21.97
C ASP A 935 -9.90 17.31 -22.24
N GLU A 936 -10.72 16.35 -21.82
CA GLU A 936 -10.51 14.90 -21.99
C GLU A 936 -10.59 14.41 -23.45
N ASN A 937 -11.12 15.23 -24.38
CA ASN A 937 -11.19 14.91 -25.81
C ASN A 937 -9.95 15.40 -26.60
N SER A 938 -8.96 15.95 -25.88
CA SER A 938 -7.73 16.48 -26.47
C SER A 938 -6.63 15.42 -26.55
N ILE A 939 -5.88 15.41 -27.66
CA ILE A 939 -4.78 14.50 -27.97
C ILE A 939 -3.60 15.31 -28.53
N ILE A 940 -2.44 15.19 -27.89
CA ILE A 940 -1.16 15.75 -28.35
C ILE A 940 -0.18 14.61 -28.64
N SER A 941 -0.06 14.23 -29.91
CA SER A 941 0.80 13.13 -30.38
C SER A 941 1.90 13.63 -31.32
N VAL A 942 3.17 13.40 -30.95
CA VAL A 942 4.35 13.70 -31.76
C VAL A 942 5.12 12.40 -32.03
N ASN A 943 5.25 12.00 -33.30
CA ASN A 943 5.90 10.76 -33.72
C ASN A 943 7.10 11.05 -34.63
N ILE A 944 8.29 10.60 -34.22
CA ILE A 944 9.57 10.94 -34.84
C ILE A 944 10.04 9.79 -35.74
N GLY A 945 9.67 9.84 -37.02
CA GLY A 945 10.20 8.96 -38.07
C GLY A 945 11.58 9.39 -38.59
N SER A 946 12.47 9.87 -37.72
CA SER A 946 13.76 10.46 -38.11
C SER A 946 14.94 9.50 -37.94
N THR A 947 15.85 9.48 -38.92
CA THR A 947 17.12 8.73 -38.81
C THR A 947 18.28 9.58 -38.27
N SER A 948 18.04 10.87 -38.05
CA SER A 948 18.97 11.79 -37.38
C SER A 948 18.91 11.57 -35.87
N ALA A 949 20.07 11.54 -35.21
CA ALA A 949 20.17 11.34 -33.77
C ALA A 949 19.69 12.56 -32.96
N ASP A 950 19.82 13.77 -33.51
CA ASP A 950 19.66 15.02 -32.77
C ASP A 950 18.32 15.73 -33.11
N VAL A 951 17.18 15.17 -32.70
CA VAL A 951 15.84 15.75 -32.91
C VAL A 951 15.10 15.87 -31.58
N TYR A 952 15.15 17.04 -30.96
CA TYR A 952 14.56 17.30 -29.64
C TYR A 952 13.06 17.54 -29.78
N SER A 953 12.24 16.75 -29.08
CA SER A 953 10.78 16.86 -29.17
C SER A 953 10.16 16.94 -27.78
N TYR A 954 9.47 18.04 -27.51
CA TYR A 954 8.92 18.36 -26.20
C TYR A 954 7.43 18.70 -26.29
N ALA A 955 6.59 17.97 -25.54
CA ALA A 955 5.15 18.17 -25.51
C ALA A 955 4.60 18.41 -24.11
N GLY A 956 3.63 19.33 -23.97
CA GLY A 956 2.85 19.45 -22.75
C GLY A 956 1.45 20.02 -22.98
N GLY A 957 0.53 19.83 -22.02
CA GLY A 957 -0.86 20.24 -22.17
C GLY A 957 -0.99 21.75 -22.33
N PHE A 958 -0.16 22.53 -21.62
CA PHE A 958 -0.08 23.98 -21.82
C PHE A 958 1.17 24.41 -22.59
N VAL A 959 2.36 23.95 -22.19
CA VAL A 959 3.63 24.49 -22.71
C VAL A 959 4.57 23.40 -23.20
N GLY A 960 5.03 23.50 -24.45
CA GLY A 960 6.01 22.56 -25.01
C GLY A 960 7.41 22.75 -24.41
N SER A 961 7.94 23.97 -24.48
CA SER A 961 9.34 24.29 -24.12
C SER A 961 9.50 25.65 -23.42
N LEU A 962 10.43 25.73 -22.47
CA LEU A 962 10.93 26.98 -21.88
C LEU A 962 12.36 27.24 -22.38
N GLY A 963 12.50 27.90 -23.52
CA GLY A 963 13.78 28.05 -24.26
C GLY A 963 14.59 29.32 -23.97
N GLY A 964 14.04 30.27 -23.19
CA GLY A 964 14.70 31.55 -22.91
C GLY A 964 15.71 31.50 -21.75
N TYR A 965 16.89 32.11 -21.91
CA TYR A 965 17.75 32.42 -20.76
C TYR A 965 17.01 33.36 -19.79
N SER A 966 16.83 32.92 -18.53
CA SER A 966 16.08 33.63 -17.48
C SER A 966 14.58 33.80 -17.76
N PHE A 967 13.93 32.75 -18.26
CA PHE A 967 12.47 32.66 -18.36
C PHE A 967 11.75 32.73 -16.98
N SER A 968 10.43 32.92 -17.01
CA SER A 968 9.57 32.70 -15.86
C SER A 968 8.21 32.17 -16.30
N LEU A 969 7.84 30.97 -15.85
CA LEU A 969 6.50 30.45 -16.06
C LEU A 969 5.84 30.22 -14.71
N THR A 970 4.64 30.79 -14.54
CA THR A 970 3.77 30.53 -13.39
C THR A 970 2.46 29.95 -13.90
N ILE A 971 2.08 28.77 -13.42
CA ILE A 971 0.82 28.11 -13.71
C ILE A 971 0.00 28.03 -12.42
N THR A 972 -1.21 28.58 -12.42
CA THR A 972 -2.10 28.63 -11.25
C THR A 972 -3.49 28.14 -11.59
N ASN A 973 -4.10 27.35 -10.71
CA ASN A 973 -5.52 26.93 -10.80
C ASN A 973 -5.90 26.28 -12.16
N SER A 974 -4.96 25.61 -12.83
CA SER A 974 -5.10 25.18 -14.24
C SER A 974 -4.86 23.68 -14.40
N TYR A 975 -5.51 23.03 -15.37
CA TYR A 975 -5.39 21.57 -15.52
C TYR A 975 -5.44 21.02 -16.95
N ASN A 976 -4.78 19.88 -17.16
CA ASN A 976 -4.84 19.09 -18.39
C ASN A 976 -5.57 17.77 -18.17
N SER A 977 -6.50 17.45 -19.06
CA SER A 977 -7.21 16.17 -19.12
C SER A 977 -6.97 15.40 -20.41
N GLY A 978 -6.32 16.00 -21.40
CA GLY A 978 -6.02 15.36 -22.68
C GLY A 978 -4.74 14.52 -22.68
N ASP A 979 -4.72 13.48 -23.51
CA ASP A 979 -3.60 12.54 -23.62
C ASP A 979 -2.41 13.14 -24.37
N ILE A 980 -1.18 12.78 -23.95
CA ILE A 980 0.06 13.28 -24.55
C ILE A 980 1.02 12.12 -24.86
N SER A 981 1.55 12.07 -26.09
CA SER A 981 2.53 11.05 -26.51
C SER A 981 3.66 11.65 -27.35
N VAL A 982 4.92 11.36 -27.00
CA VAL A 982 6.11 11.75 -27.79
C VAL A 982 7.00 10.53 -28.05
N SER A 983 6.93 9.97 -29.25
CA SER A 983 7.55 8.70 -29.61
C SER A 983 8.62 8.83 -30.70
N GLY A 984 9.67 8.01 -30.63
CA GLY A 984 10.51 7.68 -31.80
C GLY A 984 12.01 7.93 -31.65
N ASN A 985 12.47 8.64 -30.62
CA ASN A 985 13.90 8.76 -30.31
C ASN A 985 14.19 8.96 -28.80
N ASN A 986 15.47 9.02 -28.44
CA ASN A 986 15.92 9.09 -27.05
C ASN A 986 15.95 10.52 -26.46
N ASP A 987 15.47 11.52 -27.19
CA ASP A 987 15.53 12.94 -26.85
C ASP A 987 14.11 13.55 -26.85
N SER A 988 13.15 12.72 -26.45
CA SER A 988 11.69 12.95 -26.45
C SER A 988 11.14 13.04 -25.02
N SER A 989 10.72 14.23 -24.60
CA SER A 989 10.26 14.49 -23.23
C SER A 989 8.84 15.08 -23.21
N ALA A 990 7.98 14.62 -22.28
CA ALA A 990 6.58 15.01 -22.22
C ALA A 990 6.10 15.24 -20.78
N GLY A 991 5.20 16.20 -20.56
CA GLY A 991 4.56 16.35 -19.27
C GLY A 991 3.21 17.05 -19.31
N GLY A 992 2.30 16.67 -18.42
CA GLY A 992 0.89 17.06 -18.50
C GLY A 992 0.66 18.57 -18.58
N LEU A 993 1.50 19.39 -17.95
CA LEU A 993 1.44 20.86 -18.08
C LEU A 993 2.61 21.43 -18.91
N VAL A 994 3.83 20.95 -18.68
CA VAL A 994 5.06 21.44 -19.32
C VAL A 994 5.92 20.28 -19.83
N GLY A 995 6.31 20.31 -21.11
CA GLY A 995 7.21 19.30 -21.70
C GLY A 995 8.65 19.41 -21.20
N TYR A 996 9.28 20.57 -21.43
CA TYR A 996 10.71 20.81 -21.17
C TYR A 996 11.01 22.24 -20.69
N GLY A 997 12.06 22.44 -19.88
CA GLY A 997 12.60 23.78 -19.61
C GLY A 997 14.13 23.84 -19.40
N ALA A 998 14.78 24.80 -20.06
CA ALA A 998 16.23 25.04 -20.03
C ALA A 998 16.63 26.19 -19.09
N SER A 999 16.82 25.90 -17.80
CA SER A 999 17.08 26.90 -16.76
C SER A 999 18.52 27.47 -16.76
N GLY A 1000 18.66 28.69 -17.27
CA GLY A 1000 19.92 29.47 -17.23
C GLY A 1000 19.74 30.84 -16.56
N GLY A 1001 20.66 31.22 -15.67
CA GLY A 1001 20.50 32.41 -14.83
C GLY A 1001 19.25 32.32 -13.94
N SER A 1002 18.59 33.45 -13.68
CA SER A 1002 17.44 33.58 -12.77
C SER A 1002 16.11 33.04 -13.35
N SER A 1003 16.14 31.82 -13.87
CA SER A 1003 14.99 31.10 -14.44
C SER A 1003 14.12 30.48 -13.33
N SER A 1004 12.80 30.52 -13.49
CA SER A 1004 11.86 30.01 -12.48
C SER A 1004 10.63 29.37 -13.13
N LEU A 1005 10.23 28.19 -12.63
CA LEU A 1005 8.96 27.55 -12.96
C LEU A 1005 8.18 27.32 -11.65
N THR A 1006 6.93 27.79 -11.61
CA THR A 1006 6.03 27.65 -10.47
C THR A 1006 4.71 27.04 -10.92
N ILE A 1007 4.26 25.98 -10.24
CA ILE A 1007 3.00 25.30 -10.51
C ILE A 1007 2.23 25.19 -9.19
N THR A 1008 1.05 25.79 -9.12
CA THR A 1008 0.25 25.91 -7.89
C THR A 1008 -1.22 25.60 -8.16
N ASN A 1009 -1.88 24.86 -7.27
CA ASN A 1009 -3.31 24.51 -7.39
C ASN A 1009 -3.67 23.88 -8.76
N SER A 1010 -2.76 23.11 -9.36
CA SER A 1010 -2.85 22.69 -10.77
C SER A 1010 -2.66 21.18 -10.91
N TYR A 1011 -3.24 20.55 -11.93
CA TYR A 1011 -3.22 19.09 -12.03
C TYR A 1011 -3.23 18.51 -13.46
N ASN A 1012 -2.90 17.23 -13.55
CA ASN A 1012 -3.03 16.43 -14.76
C ASN A 1012 -3.91 15.19 -14.53
N SER A 1013 -4.71 14.85 -15.54
CA SER A 1013 -5.62 13.69 -15.57
C SER A 1013 -5.59 12.88 -16.86
N GLY A 1014 -5.07 13.41 -17.97
CA GLY A 1014 -4.81 12.64 -19.20
C GLY A 1014 -3.54 11.80 -19.12
N ASP A 1015 -3.46 10.72 -19.89
CA ASP A 1015 -2.35 9.78 -19.87
C ASP A 1015 -1.15 10.33 -20.67
N ILE A 1016 0.05 10.26 -20.08
CA ILE A 1016 1.27 10.89 -20.61
C ILE A 1016 2.31 9.81 -20.94
N SER A 1017 2.86 9.85 -22.15
CA SER A 1017 3.87 8.90 -22.61
C SER A 1017 5.01 9.55 -23.40
N ALA A 1018 6.25 9.06 -23.21
CA ALA A 1018 7.37 9.46 -24.06
C ALA A 1018 8.52 8.44 -24.13
N SER A 1019 9.32 8.55 -25.19
CA SER A 1019 10.51 7.73 -25.40
C SER A 1019 11.72 8.09 -24.50
N ASN A 1020 11.72 9.21 -23.75
CA ASN A 1020 12.80 9.53 -22.79
C ASN A 1020 12.32 9.95 -21.39
N HIS A 1021 11.73 11.15 -21.22
CA HIS A 1021 11.42 11.69 -19.89
C HIS A 1021 9.96 12.08 -19.78
N VAL A 1022 9.27 11.56 -18.76
CA VAL A 1022 7.82 11.78 -18.57
C VAL A 1022 7.51 12.20 -17.14
N GLY A 1023 6.79 13.30 -16.97
CA GLY A 1023 6.33 13.77 -15.67
C GLY A 1023 4.89 14.24 -15.72
N GLY A 1024 4.05 13.82 -14.78
CA GLY A 1024 2.62 14.18 -14.79
C GLY A 1024 2.35 15.69 -14.83
N LEU A 1025 3.26 16.53 -14.33
CA LEU A 1025 3.20 17.99 -14.51
C LEU A 1025 4.34 18.53 -15.39
N VAL A 1026 5.58 18.07 -15.17
CA VAL A 1026 6.79 18.56 -15.88
C VAL A 1026 7.61 17.38 -16.40
N GLY A 1027 7.74 17.24 -17.71
CA GLY A 1027 8.54 16.16 -18.33
C GLY A 1027 10.01 16.24 -17.95
N GLU A 1028 10.64 17.37 -18.28
CA GLU A 1028 12.06 17.59 -18.06
C GLU A 1028 12.38 19.03 -17.63
N LEU A 1029 13.28 19.16 -16.65
CA LEU A 1029 13.94 20.40 -16.28
C LEU A 1029 15.46 20.22 -16.34
N PHE A 1030 16.12 20.93 -17.25
CA PHE A 1030 17.56 20.94 -17.42
C PHE A 1030 18.14 22.31 -17.02
N GLY A 1031 19.40 22.40 -16.57
CA GLY A 1031 20.10 23.69 -16.48
C GLY A 1031 21.16 23.79 -15.40
N SER A 1032 21.46 25.01 -14.97
CA SER A 1032 22.52 25.29 -13.99
C SER A 1032 22.06 26.01 -12.73
N GLU A 1033 21.08 26.93 -12.82
CA GLU A 1033 20.78 27.93 -11.77
C GLU A 1033 19.26 28.16 -11.55
N GLY A 1034 18.40 27.27 -12.05
CA GLY A 1034 16.93 27.40 -11.93
C GLY A 1034 16.32 26.91 -10.61
N CYS A 1035 15.09 27.34 -10.34
CA CYS A 1035 14.24 26.79 -9.29
C CYS A 1035 12.88 26.33 -9.83
N LEU A 1036 12.41 25.17 -9.39
CA LEU A 1036 11.07 24.63 -9.65
C LEU A 1036 10.30 24.47 -8.33
N TYR A 1037 9.15 25.12 -8.25
CA TYR A 1037 8.22 25.02 -7.12
C TYR A 1037 6.91 24.37 -7.58
N ILE A 1038 6.55 23.25 -6.98
CA ILE A 1038 5.25 22.58 -7.18
C ILE A 1038 4.54 22.57 -5.83
N THR A 1039 3.38 23.23 -5.75
CA THR A 1039 2.64 23.41 -4.50
C THR A 1039 1.16 23.07 -4.70
N ASN A 1040 0.54 22.36 -3.77
CA ASN A 1040 -0.89 22.02 -3.83
C ASN A 1040 -1.29 21.47 -5.22
N SER A 1041 -0.53 20.53 -5.80
CA SER A 1041 -0.71 20.12 -7.21
C SER A 1041 -0.65 18.60 -7.35
N TYR A 1042 -1.27 18.01 -8.37
CA TYR A 1042 -1.38 16.55 -8.45
C TYR A 1042 -1.42 15.95 -9.86
N ASN A 1043 -1.16 14.65 -9.93
CA ASN A 1043 -1.36 13.85 -11.13
C ASN A 1043 -2.28 12.64 -10.88
N SER A 1044 -3.11 12.33 -11.86
CA SER A 1044 -4.06 11.22 -11.85
C SER A 1044 -4.08 10.39 -13.14
N GLY A 1045 -3.58 10.93 -14.26
CA GLY A 1045 -3.34 10.16 -15.48
C GLY A 1045 -2.08 9.29 -15.38
N ASN A 1046 -2.03 8.18 -16.11
CA ASN A 1046 -0.93 7.24 -16.09
C ASN A 1046 0.31 7.80 -16.83
N ILE A 1047 1.50 7.38 -16.38
CA ILE A 1047 2.79 7.90 -16.82
C ILE A 1047 3.62 6.75 -17.40
N SER A 1048 3.91 6.77 -18.70
CA SER A 1048 4.64 5.69 -19.39
C SER A 1048 5.90 6.15 -20.12
N SER A 1049 7.07 5.77 -19.61
CA SER A 1049 8.38 6.22 -20.11
C SER A 1049 9.28 5.09 -20.57
N SER A 1050 10.03 5.33 -21.64
CA SER A 1050 11.13 4.43 -22.03
C SER A 1050 12.47 4.72 -21.34
N ASN A 1051 12.57 5.72 -20.44
CA ASN A 1051 13.77 5.93 -19.61
C ASN A 1051 13.45 6.45 -18.17
N SER A 1052 13.00 7.69 -17.99
CA SER A 1052 12.64 8.23 -16.65
C SER A 1052 11.18 8.66 -16.57
N ALA A 1053 10.49 8.27 -15.49
CA ALA A 1053 9.08 8.53 -15.24
C ALA A 1053 8.85 9.10 -13.83
N GLY A 1054 8.09 10.18 -13.70
CA GLY A 1054 7.73 10.75 -12.41
C GLY A 1054 6.25 11.11 -12.32
N GLY A 1055 5.62 10.90 -11.17
CA GLY A 1055 4.22 11.30 -10.99
C GLY A 1055 4.00 12.80 -11.16
N LEU A 1056 4.98 13.63 -10.80
CA LEU A 1056 4.94 15.09 -11.03
C LEU A 1056 6.08 15.57 -11.95
N VAL A 1057 7.32 15.12 -11.72
CA VAL A 1057 8.52 15.56 -12.47
C VAL A 1057 9.30 14.36 -13.01
N GLY A 1058 9.44 14.24 -14.32
CA GLY A 1058 10.12 13.11 -14.95
C GLY A 1058 11.63 13.10 -14.71
N TYR A 1059 12.28 14.18 -15.12
CA TYR A 1059 13.74 14.35 -15.02
C TYR A 1059 14.10 15.77 -14.60
N CYS A 1060 14.95 15.91 -13.57
CA CYS A 1060 15.50 17.19 -13.11
C CYS A 1060 17.03 17.10 -13.08
N TYR A 1061 17.71 17.93 -13.86
CA TYR A 1061 19.18 17.93 -13.97
C TYR A 1061 19.78 19.32 -13.91
N GLY A 1062 20.59 19.56 -12.87
CA GLY A 1062 21.38 20.77 -12.74
C GLY A 1062 22.11 20.84 -11.40
N GLY A 1063 23.35 21.36 -11.43
CA GLY A 1063 24.27 21.29 -10.29
C GLY A 1063 23.96 22.23 -9.12
N SER A 1064 23.39 23.40 -9.40
CA SER A 1064 23.03 24.42 -8.39
C SER A 1064 21.54 24.76 -8.36
N SER A 1065 20.72 24.06 -9.15
CA SER A 1065 19.26 24.21 -9.16
C SER A 1065 18.60 23.57 -7.94
N SER A 1066 17.34 23.95 -7.68
CA SER A 1066 16.53 23.35 -6.62
C SER A 1066 15.12 22.98 -7.09
N LEU A 1067 14.61 21.87 -6.57
CA LEU A 1067 13.24 21.39 -6.76
C LEU A 1067 12.56 21.29 -5.39
N THR A 1068 11.43 21.98 -5.23
CA THR A 1068 10.60 21.93 -4.03
C THR A 1068 9.20 21.46 -4.38
N ILE A 1069 8.74 20.40 -3.71
CA ILE A 1069 7.39 19.83 -3.88
C ILE A 1069 6.70 19.85 -2.51
N THR A 1070 5.56 20.53 -2.44
CA THR A 1070 4.82 20.78 -1.18
C THR A 1070 3.33 20.47 -1.35
N ASN A 1071 2.72 19.79 -0.37
CA ASN A 1071 1.28 19.48 -0.37
C ASN A 1071 0.78 18.85 -1.69
N SER A 1072 1.56 17.98 -2.34
CA SER A 1072 1.30 17.53 -3.72
C SER A 1072 1.26 16.00 -3.81
N TYR A 1073 0.55 15.44 -4.79
CA TYR A 1073 0.38 13.97 -4.85
C TYR A 1073 0.28 13.35 -6.23
N ASN A 1074 0.54 12.05 -6.31
CA ASN A 1074 0.28 11.23 -7.49
C ASN A 1074 -0.68 10.08 -7.18
N SER A 1075 -1.57 9.80 -8.14
CA SER A 1075 -2.53 8.70 -8.12
C SER A 1075 -2.61 7.90 -9.42
N GLY A 1076 -2.06 8.41 -10.53
CA GLY A 1076 -1.92 7.66 -11.77
C GLY A 1076 -0.75 6.66 -11.71
N ASN A 1077 -0.86 5.52 -12.39
CA ASN A 1077 0.17 4.48 -12.36
C ASN A 1077 1.40 4.90 -13.18
N ILE A 1078 2.59 4.41 -12.79
CA ILE A 1078 3.86 4.81 -13.39
C ILE A 1078 4.60 3.58 -13.93
N SER A 1079 4.75 3.49 -15.25
CA SER A 1079 5.58 2.48 -15.92
C SER A 1079 6.83 3.09 -16.54
N SER A 1080 7.99 2.49 -16.30
CA SER A 1080 9.28 2.96 -16.83
C SER A 1080 10.19 1.82 -17.29
N SER A 1081 11.24 2.13 -18.04
CA SER A 1081 12.33 1.18 -18.32
C SER A 1081 13.51 1.31 -17.34
N ASN A 1082 13.85 2.51 -16.87
CA ASN A 1082 15.09 2.74 -16.12
C ASN A 1082 14.86 3.39 -14.74
N SER A 1083 14.26 4.58 -14.66
CA SER A 1083 13.94 5.22 -13.38
C SER A 1083 12.45 5.53 -13.26
N ALA A 1084 11.84 5.25 -12.10
CA ALA A 1084 10.47 5.67 -11.78
C ALA A 1084 10.33 6.16 -10.34
N GLY A 1085 9.65 7.29 -10.15
CA GLY A 1085 9.39 7.86 -8.83
C GLY A 1085 7.97 8.36 -8.69
N GLY A 1086 7.32 8.02 -7.56
CA GLY A 1086 5.94 8.42 -7.30
C GLY A 1086 5.68 9.93 -7.42
N LEU A 1087 6.69 10.78 -7.18
CA LEU A 1087 6.65 12.22 -7.48
C LEU A 1087 7.75 12.63 -8.45
N VAL A 1088 8.99 12.13 -8.29
CA VAL A 1088 10.17 12.54 -9.07
C VAL A 1088 10.92 11.34 -9.64
N GLY A 1089 10.95 11.20 -10.96
CA GLY A 1089 11.57 10.05 -11.63
C GLY A 1089 13.08 9.99 -11.47
N TYR A 1090 13.76 11.08 -11.84
CA TYR A 1090 15.20 11.26 -11.66
C TYR A 1090 15.49 12.71 -11.27
N ASN A 1091 16.38 12.90 -10.29
CA ASN A 1091 16.87 14.21 -9.87
C ASN A 1091 18.38 14.21 -9.63
N SER A 1092 19.14 15.15 -10.20
CA SER A 1092 20.54 15.42 -9.82
C SER A 1092 20.76 16.68 -9.00
N SER A 1093 19.71 17.47 -8.78
CA SER A 1093 19.70 18.75 -8.06
C SER A 1093 19.42 18.60 -6.57
N SER A 1094 19.34 19.70 -5.82
CA SER A 1094 18.81 19.64 -4.44
C SER A 1094 17.27 19.53 -4.48
N LEU A 1095 16.72 18.58 -3.72
CA LEU A 1095 15.31 18.20 -3.74
C LEU A 1095 14.72 18.20 -2.33
N THR A 1096 13.65 18.96 -2.14
CA THR A 1096 12.83 18.96 -0.91
C THR A 1096 11.40 18.52 -1.24
N ILE A 1097 10.91 17.50 -0.54
CA ILE A 1097 9.53 16.99 -0.62
C ILE A 1097 8.89 17.10 0.76
N THR A 1098 7.79 17.84 0.87
CA THR A 1098 7.09 18.08 2.15
C THR A 1098 5.59 17.84 2.02
N ASN A 1099 4.98 17.21 3.02
CA ASN A 1099 3.53 16.95 3.10
C ASN A 1099 2.93 16.33 1.81
N SER A 1100 3.66 15.44 1.13
CA SER A 1100 3.33 14.99 -0.22
C SER A 1100 3.27 13.46 -0.31
N TYR A 1101 2.54 12.88 -1.27
CA TYR A 1101 2.36 11.42 -1.31
C TYR A 1101 2.18 10.78 -2.69
N ASN A 1102 2.44 9.48 -2.77
CA ASN A 1102 2.09 8.66 -3.93
C ASN A 1102 1.11 7.55 -3.56
N SER A 1103 0.16 7.29 -4.46
CA SER A 1103 -0.84 6.23 -4.35
C SER A 1103 -1.02 5.40 -5.63
N GLY A 1104 -0.46 5.85 -6.76
CA GLY A 1104 -0.41 5.07 -8.00
C GLY A 1104 0.71 4.03 -7.95
N ASP A 1105 0.48 2.86 -8.54
CA ASP A 1105 1.43 1.75 -8.52
C ASP A 1105 2.59 2.00 -9.51
N ILE A 1106 3.79 1.51 -9.17
CA ILE A 1106 5.05 1.82 -9.87
C ILE A 1106 5.70 0.53 -10.40
N SER A 1107 6.03 0.50 -11.70
CA SER A 1107 6.67 -0.62 -12.38
C SER A 1107 7.87 -0.18 -13.23
N VAL A 1108 9.02 -0.84 -13.06
CA VAL A 1108 10.23 -0.58 -13.86
C VAL A 1108 10.79 -1.88 -14.44
N SER A 1109 10.75 -1.97 -15.78
CA SER A 1109 10.99 -3.21 -16.53
C SER A 1109 12.45 -3.51 -16.86
N GLY A 1110 13.36 -2.52 -16.80
CA GLY A 1110 14.77 -2.71 -17.13
C GLY A 1110 15.57 -3.46 -16.08
N ASN A 1111 16.61 -4.17 -16.53
CA ASN A 1111 17.36 -5.13 -15.72
C ASN A 1111 18.65 -4.56 -15.06
N ASN A 1112 19.28 -3.54 -15.67
CA ASN A 1112 20.59 -3.04 -15.25
C ASN A 1112 20.49 -1.60 -14.76
N GLY A 1113 20.79 -1.36 -13.47
CA GLY A 1113 20.84 -0.02 -12.88
C GLY A 1113 19.49 0.62 -12.57
N SER A 1114 18.38 -0.06 -12.86
CA SER A 1114 17.03 0.49 -12.72
C SER A 1114 16.65 0.82 -11.28
N SER A 1115 15.90 1.91 -11.10
CA SER A 1115 15.54 2.43 -9.79
C SER A 1115 14.07 2.81 -9.68
N ALA A 1116 13.39 2.30 -8.66
CA ALA A 1116 11.99 2.60 -8.36
C ALA A 1116 11.84 3.08 -6.92
N GLY A 1117 11.19 4.23 -6.73
CA GLY A 1117 11.01 4.84 -5.42
C GLY A 1117 9.60 5.38 -5.21
N GLY A 1118 9.02 5.11 -4.04
CA GLY A 1118 7.65 5.53 -3.74
C GLY A 1118 7.42 7.04 -3.82
N LEU A 1119 8.47 7.86 -3.70
CA LEU A 1119 8.44 9.30 -3.99
C LEU A 1119 9.51 9.70 -5.00
N VAL A 1120 10.75 9.19 -4.87
CA VAL A 1120 11.90 9.56 -5.70
C VAL A 1120 12.56 8.31 -6.27
N GLY A 1121 12.54 8.13 -7.59
CA GLY A 1121 13.16 6.99 -8.25
C GLY A 1121 14.67 6.99 -8.05
N TYR A 1122 15.32 8.02 -8.59
CA TYR A 1122 16.74 8.26 -8.44
C TYR A 1122 17.01 9.69 -7.92
N GLY A 1123 17.83 9.82 -6.88
CA GLY A 1123 18.18 11.10 -6.25
C GLY A 1123 19.68 11.40 -6.20
N ALA A 1124 20.00 12.66 -6.49
CA ALA A 1124 21.26 13.38 -6.25
C ALA A 1124 22.52 12.68 -6.80
N SER A 1125 22.83 12.86 -8.10
CA SER A 1125 24.07 12.33 -8.72
C SER A 1125 25.28 13.27 -8.70
N GLY A 1126 25.25 14.41 -7.99
CA GLY A 1126 26.30 15.43 -8.17
C GLY A 1126 26.48 16.45 -7.04
N GLY A 1127 27.74 16.71 -6.70
CA GLY A 1127 28.17 17.85 -5.87
C GLY A 1127 27.55 17.89 -4.48
N SER A 1128 27.41 19.10 -3.94
CA SER A 1128 26.85 19.37 -2.60
C SER A 1128 25.31 19.30 -2.55
N SER A 1129 24.69 18.48 -3.39
CA SER A 1129 23.22 18.33 -3.43
C SER A 1129 22.69 17.64 -2.17
N SER A 1130 21.42 17.89 -1.86
CA SER A 1130 20.72 17.28 -0.72
C SER A 1130 19.34 16.77 -1.12
N LEU A 1131 18.94 15.64 -0.54
CA LEU A 1131 17.61 15.08 -0.66
C LEU A 1131 16.93 15.11 0.72
N THR A 1132 15.84 15.88 0.84
CA THR A 1132 15.05 16.01 2.07
C THR A 1132 13.61 15.58 1.80
N ILE A 1133 13.10 14.66 2.61
CA ILE A 1133 11.71 14.16 2.57
C ILE A 1133 11.11 14.28 3.97
N THR A 1134 10.03 15.04 4.11
CA THR A 1134 9.42 15.36 5.40
C THR A 1134 7.91 15.16 5.35
N ASN A 1135 7.32 14.53 6.38
CA ASN A 1135 5.87 14.34 6.54
C ASN A 1135 5.19 13.71 5.30
N SER A 1136 5.89 12.85 4.55
CA SER A 1136 5.49 12.41 3.20
C SER A 1136 5.44 10.87 3.09
N TYR A 1137 4.67 10.30 2.16
CA TYR A 1137 4.48 8.85 2.15
C TYR A 1137 4.17 8.19 0.80
N ASN A 1138 4.34 6.88 0.75
CA ASN A 1138 3.92 6.04 -0.37
C ASN A 1138 2.89 4.98 0.06
N SER A 1139 1.89 4.76 -0.79
CA SER A 1139 0.88 3.70 -0.65
C SER A 1139 0.60 2.93 -1.95
N GLY A 1140 1.23 3.32 -3.07
CA GLY A 1140 1.23 2.52 -4.31
C GLY A 1140 2.28 1.41 -4.25
N ASP A 1141 2.00 0.26 -4.85
CA ASP A 1141 2.90 -0.89 -4.87
C ASP A 1141 4.07 -0.64 -5.84
N ILE A 1142 5.30 -1.03 -5.45
CA ILE A 1142 6.52 -0.73 -6.18
C ILE A 1142 7.20 -2.01 -6.67
N SER A 1143 7.50 -2.09 -7.96
CA SER A 1143 8.18 -3.21 -8.60
C SER A 1143 9.34 -2.76 -9.51
N ALA A 1144 10.53 -3.30 -9.29
CA ALA A 1144 11.66 -3.19 -10.24
C ALA A 1144 12.72 -4.26 -9.99
N SER A 1145 13.46 -4.62 -11.04
CA SER A 1145 14.51 -5.63 -10.94
C SER A 1145 15.61 -5.28 -9.92
N ASN A 1146 16.08 -4.02 -9.89
CA ASN A 1146 17.40 -3.71 -9.34
C ASN A 1146 17.42 -2.93 -8.00
N HIS A 1147 17.02 -1.66 -7.96
CA HIS A 1147 16.98 -0.84 -6.73
C HIS A 1147 15.56 -0.36 -6.44
N VAL A 1148 14.97 -0.81 -5.32
CA VAL A 1148 13.60 -0.44 -4.93
C VAL A 1148 13.55 0.07 -3.49
N GLY A 1149 12.98 1.26 -3.31
CA GLY A 1149 12.82 1.90 -2.00
C GLY A 1149 11.41 2.39 -1.76
N GLY A 1150 10.87 2.13 -0.56
CA GLY A 1150 9.52 2.59 -0.21
C GLY A 1150 9.29 4.10 -0.32
N LEU A 1151 10.35 4.92 -0.24
CA LEU A 1151 10.33 6.35 -0.57
C LEU A 1151 11.37 6.71 -1.63
N VAL A 1152 12.60 6.21 -1.52
CA VAL A 1152 13.73 6.58 -2.38
C VAL A 1152 14.37 5.32 -3.00
N GLY A 1153 14.25 5.14 -4.31
CA GLY A 1153 14.82 3.97 -5.00
C GLY A 1153 16.33 3.91 -4.85
N CYS A 1154 17.00 5.00 -5.22
CA CYS A 1154 18.44 5.17 -5.01
C CYS A 1154 18.82 6.61 -4.67
N ASN A 1155 19.82 6.78 -3.79
CA ASN A 1155 20.49 8.06 -3.53
C ASN A 1155 22.01 7.95 -3.79
N TYR A 1156 22.56 8.87 -4.59
CA TYR A 1156 24.00 9.03 -4.79
C TYR A 1156 24.56 10.31 -4.12
N GLY A 1157 23.69 11.05 -3.41
CA GLY A 1157 24.02 12.36 -2.86
C GLY A 1157 24.73 12.29 -1.50
N PRO A 1158 25.55 13.31 -1.18
CA PRO A 1158 26.26 13.37 0.11
C PRO A 1158 25.32 13.56 1.31
N THR A 1159 24.07 13.97 1.09
CA THR A 1159 23.12 14.34 2.15
C THR A 1159 21.73 13.75 1.89
N LEU A 1160 21.23 12.94 2.83
CA LEU A 1160 19.88 12.36 2.79
C LEU A 1160 19.18 12.50 4.15
N TYR A 1161 18.05 13.19 4.15
CA TYR A 1161 17.20 13.38 5.33
C TYR A 1161 15.78 12.89 5.08
N ILE A 1162 15.29 11.99 5.92
CA ILE A 1162 13.92 11.45 5.86
C ILE A 1162 13.30 11.58 7.27
N THR A 1163 12.23 12.36 7.40
CA THR A 1163 11.61 12.71 8.69
C THR A 1163 10.10 12.51 8.63
N ASN A 1164 9.50 11.92 9.68
CA ASN A 1164 8.04 11.72 9.81
C ASN A 1164 7.38 11.08 8.57
N SER A 1165 8.08 10.21 7.83
CA SER A 1165 7.67 9.76 6.50
C SER A 1165 7.53 8.23 6.44
N TYR A 1166 6.66 7.69 5.60
CA TYR A 1166 6.40 6.23 5.62
C TYR A 1166 6.09 5.57 4.28
N ASN A 1167 6.35 4.27 4.21
CA ASN A 1167 5.88 3.41 3.12
C ASN A 1167 4.85 2.41 3.62
N SER A 1168 3.77 2.26 2.85
CA SER A 1168 2.70 1.29 3.09
C SER A 1168 2.39 0.39 1.89
N GLY A 1169 2.82 0.76 0.67
CA GLY A 1169 2.76 -0.09 -0.51
C GLY A 1169 3.76 -1.24 -0.49
N ASN A 1170 3.46 -2.31 -1.23
CA ASN A 1170 4.32 -3.47 -1.38
C ASN A 1170 5.61 -3.15 -2.13
N ILE A 1171 6.65 -3.95 -1.90
CA ILE A 1171 7.98 -3.76 -2.51
C ILE A 1171 8.46 -5.09 -3.10
N SER A 1172 8.49 -5.15 -4.42
CA SER A 1172 8.94 -6.31 -5.21
C SER A 1172 10.26 -6.01 -5.91
N SER A 1173 11.33 -6.74 -5.58
CA SER A 1173 12.63 -6.60 -6.25
C SER A 1173 13.46 -7.87 -6.28
N SER A 1174 14.17 -8.08 -7.39
CA SER A 1174 15.08 -9.22 -7.56
C SER A 1174 16.44 -9.02 -6.91
N TYR A 1175 16.86 -7.78 -6.61
CA TYR A 1175 18.21 -7.48 -6.13
C TYR A 1175 18.30 -6.70 -4.81
N ARG A 1176 17.89 -5.43 -4.76
CA ARG A 1176 17.97 -4.57 -3.55
C ARG A 1176 16.65 -3.85 -3.29
N ALA A 1177 15.90 -4.37 -2.31
CA ALA A 1177 14.73 -3.72 -1.73
C ALA A 1177 15.06 -3.10 -0.36
N GLY A 1178 14.54 -1.91 -0.06
CA GLY A 1178 14.54 -1.29 1.27
C GLY A 1178 13.20 -0.65 1.59
N GLY A 1179 12.68 -0.86 2.80
CA GLY A 1179 11.36 -0.34 3.22
C GLY A 1179 11.20 1.18 3.15
N LEU A 1180 12.31 1.93 3.13
CA LEU A 1180 12.34 3.38 2.86
C LEU A 1180 13.32 3.73 1.73
N VAL A 1181 14.56 3.20 1.77
CA VAL A 1181 15.62 3.54 0.79
C VAL A 1181 16.22 2.27 0.20
N GLY A 1182 16.13 2.09 -1.13
CA GLY A 1182 16.59 0.88 -1.80
C GLY A 1182 18.11 0.73 -1.84
N PHE A 1183 18.81 1.82 -2.17
CA PHE A 1183 20.26 1.93 -2.08
C PHE A 1183 20.70 3.37 -1.78
N SER A 1184 21.79 3.54 -1.03
CA SER A 1184 22.47 4.84 -0.86
C SER A 1184 23.98 4.63 -0.89
N ILE A 1185 24.72 5.56 -1.51
CA ILE A 1185 26.19 5.58 -1.57
C ILE A 1185 26.71 7.01 -1.35
N ASP A 1186 27.98 7.12 -0.94
CA ASP A 1186 28.74 8.37 -0.74
C ASP A 1186 28.08 9.42 0.20
N THR A 1187 27.07 8.98 0.97
CA THR A 1187 26.28 9.81 1.87
C THR A 1187 27.06 10.15 3.14
N VAL A 1188 27.63 11.36 3.18
CA VAL A 1188 28.40 11.91 4.31
C VAL A 1188 27.49 12.24 5.51
N SER A 1189 26.24 12.63 5.25
CA SER A 1189 25.22 12.87 6.28
C SER A 1189 23.90 12.19 5.92
N CYS A 1190 23.54 11.14 6.66
CA CYS A 1190 22.25 10.47 6.54
C CYS A 1190 21.52 10.51 7.87
N ALA A 1191 20.25 10.92 7.88
CA ALA A 1191 19.37 10.80 9.05
C ALA A 1191 17.96 10.40 8.63
N ILE A 1192 17.54 9.21 9.09
CA ILE A 1192 16.17 8.72 8.97
C ILE A 1192 15.55 8.77 10.37
N THR A 1193 14.64 9.72 10.60
CA THR A 1193 14.01 9.98 11.91
C THR A 1193 12.50 9.81 11.83
N ASN A 1194 11.89 9.23 12.88
CA ASN A 1194 10.44 9.02 12.98
C ASN A 1194 9.75 8.50 11.70
N SER A 1195 10.44 7.64 10.95
CA SER A 1195 10.01 7.20 9.63
C SER A 1195 9.89 5.68 9.57
N TYR A 1196 8.91 5.19 8.80
CA TYR A 1196 8.33 3.86 9.00
C TYR A 1196 8.10 3.08 7.71
N SER A 1197 8.11 1.75 7.78
CA SER A 1197 7.59 0.91 6.68
C SER A 1197 6.75 -0.24 7.21
N LEU A 1198 5.65 -0.55 6.52
CA LEU A 1198 4.89 -1.78 6.73
C LEU A 1198 5.57 -2.99 6.07
N VAL A 1199 6.43 -2.74 5.08
CA VAL A 1199 7.07 -3.77 4.24
C VAL A 1199 8.59 -3.72 4.40
N LYS A 1200 9.18 -4.86 4.79
CA LYS A 1200 10.62 -4.98 5.01
C LYS A 1200 11.33 -5.40 3.72
N GLY A 1201 12.13 -4.49 3.17
CA GLY A 1201 13.05 -4.78 2.07
C GLY A 1201 14.30 -5.56 2.52
N ASN A 1202 14.79 -6.39 1.60
CA ASN A 1202 15.83 -7.39 1.87
C ASN A 1202 17.26 -6.85 2.06
N LYS A 1203 17.60 -5.65 1.57
CA LYS A 1203 19.00 -5.14 1.55
C LYS A 1203 19.19 -3.61 1.69
N GLY A 1204 18.11 -2.83 1.74
CA GLY A 1204 18.15 -1.36 1.91
C GLY A 1204 17.69 -0.89 3.29
N GLU A 1205 17.61 0.42 3.49
CA GLU A 1205 17.12 1.01 4.74
C GLU A 1205 15.61 0.82 4.87
N ASN A 1206 15.16 0.40 6.05
CA ASN A 1206 13.80 -0.07 6.29
C ASN A 1206 12.94 0.85 7.19
N GLY A 1207 13.55 1.81 7.88
CA GLY A 1207 12.86 2.58 8.92
C GLY A 1207 12.45 1.72 10.12
N LYS A 1208 11.47 2.21 10.90
CA LYS A 1208 10.81 1.45 11.97
C LYS A 1208 9.61 0.67 11.41
N PRO A 1209 9.29 -0.54 11.91
CA PRO A 1209 8.01 -1.18 11.58
C PRO A 1209 6.84 -0.33 12.11
N CYS A 1210 5.71 -0.36 11.39
CA CYS A 1210 4.45 0.30 11.76
C CYS A 1210 3.26 -0.62 11.46
N SER A 1211 2.07 -0.28 11.96
CA SER A 1211 0.83 -1.05 11.78
C SER A 1211 -0.24 -0.25 11.02
N VAL A 1212 -1.05 -0.95 10.22
CA VAL A 1212 -2.14 -0.34 9.41
C VAL A 1212 -3.08 0.52 10.26
N ALA A 1213 -3.37 0.08 11.49
CA ALA A 1213 -4.26 0.75 12.43
C ALA A 1213 -3.83 2.18 12.86
N GLN A 1214 -2.62 2.61 12.49
CA GLN A 1214 -2.13 3.97 12.76
C GLN A 1214 -2.35 4.93 11.58
N LEU A 1215 -2.51 4.40 10.35
CA LEU A 1215 -2.61 5.19 9.12
C LEU A 1215 -4.04 5.66 8.82
N ASP A 1216 -5.04 4.94 9.35
CA ASP A 1216 -6.47 5.13 9.04
C ASP A 1216 -7.17 6.17 9.95
N SER A 1217 -6.41 7.11 10.53
CA SER A 1217 -6.91 8.11 11.49
C SER A 1217 -6.61 9.54 11.03
N LYS A 1218 -7.57 10.45 11.23
CA LYS A 1218 -7.39 11.87 10.89
C LYS A 1218 -6.28 12.51 11.73
N GLU A 1219 -6.24 12.17 13.02
CA GLU A 1219 -5.27 12.63 13.99
C GLU A 1219 -3.83 12.31 13.58
N PHE A 1220 -3.59 11.19 12.89
CA PHE A 1220 -2.27 10.89 12.35
C PHE A 1220 -1.82 11.92 11.29
N TYR A 1221 -2.69 12.30 10.35
CA TYR A 1221 -2.35 13.32 9.35
C TYR A 1221 -2.18 14.71 9.99
N THR A 1222 -3.05 15.11 10.91
CA THR A 1222 -3.01 16.47 11.50
C THR A 1222 -1.96 16.62 12.61
N GLU A 1223 -1.78 15.63 13.49
CA GLU A 1223 -0.89 15.73 14.66
C GLU A 1223 0.48 15.06 14.46
N THR A 1224 0.55 13.96 13.70
CA THR A 1224 1.83 13.24 13.47
C THR A 1224 2.55 13.72 12.20
N LEU A 1225 1.81 13.96 11.11
CA LEU A 1225 2.37 14.52 9.88
C LEU A 1225 2.27 16.05 9.81
N GLY A 1226 1.47 16.71 10.66
CA GLY A 1226 1.33 18.17 10.65
C GLY A 1226 0.65 18.74 9.39
N TRP A 1227 -0.20 17.96 8.71
CA TRP A 1227 -0.88 18.40 7.50
C TRP A 1227 -2.03 19.37 7.84
N SER A 1228 -2.07 20.52 7.15
CA SER A 1228 -3.13 21.51 7.38
C SER A 1228 -4.45 21.09 6.73
N GLU A 1229 -5.53 21.10 7.52
CA GLU A 1229 -6.91 20.99 7.04
C GLU A 1229 -7.35 22.19 6.18
N GLU A 1230 -6.57 23.27 6.07
CA GLU A 1230 -6.86 24.34 5.12
C GLU A 1230 -6.58 23.92 3.68
N VAL A 1231 -5.66 22.96 3.48
CA VAL A 1231 -5.21 22.46 2.17
C VAL A 1231 -5.81 21.10 1.83
N TRP A 1232 -5.86 20.19 2.82
CA TRP A 1232 -6.28 18.80 2.63
C TRP A 1232 -7.71 18.55 3.12
N ASP A 1233 -8.50 17.86 2.32
CA ASP A 1233 -9.70 17.16 2.77
C ASP A 1233 -9.32 15.80 3.37
N LEU A 1234 -9.66 15.65 4.65
CA LEU A 1234 -9.44 14.44 5.46
C LEU A 1234 -10.79 13.84 5.91
N SER A 1235 -11.91 14.24 5.31
CA SER A 1235 -13.26 13.83 5.73
C SER A 1235 -13.69 12.44 5.25
N SER A 1236 -13.02 11.90 4.23
CA SER A 1236 -13.39 10.65 3.53
C SER A 1236 -12.29 9.58 3.53
N LEU A 1237 -11.37 9.64 4.51
CA LEU A 1237 -10.28 8.67 4.67
C LEU A 1237 -10.83 7.26 4.95
N ASP A 1238 -10.26 6.28 4.25
CA ASP A 1238 -10.58 4.86 4.36
C ASP A 1238 -9.46 4.08 3.64
N PHE A 1239 -8.37 3.86 4.37
CA PHE A 1239 -7.12 3.27 3.87
C PHE A 1239 -7.37 1.86 3.32
N ASN A 1240 -8.22 1.08 3.98
CA ASN A 1240 -8.61 -0.26 3.59
C ASN A 1240 -9.29 -0.31 2.21
N ASN A 1241 -9.97 0.76 1.79
CA ASN A 1241 -10.55 0.91 0.45
C ASN A 1241 -9.79 1.92 -0.44
N LYS A 1242 -8.46 2.08 -0.22
CA LYS A 1242 -7.57 3.01 -0.97
C LYS A 1242 -8.09 4.46 -1.06
N LYS A 1243 -8.80 4.99 -0.05
CA LYS A 1243 -9.23 6.41 -0.01
C LYS A 1243 -8.23 7.27 0.78
N TYR A 1244 -7.43 8.02 0.03
CA TYR A 1244 -6.36 8.88 0.55
C TYR A 1244 -6.81 10.36 0.66
N PRO A 1245 -6.09 11.23 1.40
CA PRO A 1245 -6.32 12.67 1.45
C PRO A 1245 -6.38 13.31 0.06
N LYS A 1246 -7.35 14.21 -0.15
CA LYS A 1246 -7.45 14.98 -1.40
C LYS A 1246 -7.18 16.45 -1.15
N LEU A 1247 -6.76 17.18 -2.16
CA LEU A 1247 -6.74 18.64 -2.11
C LEU A 1247 -8.18 19.18 -2.17
N LYS A 1248 -8.40 20.37 -1.60
CA LYS A 1248 -9.75 20.94 -1.37
C LYS A 1248 -10.39 21.67 -2.55
N PHE A 1249 -9.72 21.72 -3.70
CA PHE A 1249 -10.14 22.44 -4.91
C PHE A 1249 -10.22 21.48 -6.09
#